data_AF-A0AAN4PFE7-F1
#
_entry.id   AF-A0AAN4PFE7-F1
#
_cell.length_a   1.000
_cell.length_b   1.000
_cell.length_c   1.000
_cell.angle_alpha   90.00
_cell.angle_beta   90.00
_cell.angle_gamma   90.00
#
_symmetry.space_group_name_H-M   'P 1'
#
loop_
_entity.id
_entity.type
_entity.pdbx_description
1 polymer ?
#
loop_
_entity_poly.entity_id
_entity_poly.type
_entity_poly.pdbx_seq_one_letter_code
_entity_poly.pdbx_strand_id
1 'polypeptide(L)'
;MDSSSIRVSNEFVHVVWASHILSLLNPYTSTAGGKEVDDEDGEDFDDDVDQDFTSADAQPLSTNSDILRQKFLDCICELLSHTKGGKFVTAAALREKENGVEVDIARNNGLDADDDEEYLDSLKQFLAMQARELPHPALAEYSHTFLKTTITYSRTRVDAQGEAVAQLLRGTLFRPLQRSIAREYTVDTCLLGCCSAPLQPVFTHAESLVVQLLNFDHWSSGQDPSEQRQKMVELAAATVRSPQVTQGALERMLPSVDSHKVIRAWRVLARPVTNLRTLSQIARLLPNFRNITFIPISRPAPVKLQSGQVPTIQEAWKSLGLSRGRGPNRGFPPALTGKSNKFRGSCCSELVTHCEIQLLTRYEAEPSLVPTLPYFGCSKKTCFLCESFLELSPLNIRTRGRHGQCHPLWAIQPCDSEDARQRLKHLCKIVKQKIKARRNPRHYPPPIAIQQSSAVSELKSADILELVRQSKNLEVVAQQARELREKRQILGLVHGGVPNASPAGTVPRDVRASTGHPTSSYAPDIAISWPAAHQRTTGSASEWGFHFPSFDPYLGPKHGLLSTIPFVENKRRNLELDHPLTIYYRDYDTVINKSVHAAVEACPGMSTSYNMLGEYVVMSGQYGLKAGTADHAFKDMTLADFRHALDWFSTYFDDTVREIPSGGSSVLAVKVSSPLEQNSSGRNLFTSVAIDRDFPSTSNVSPLSQALGLPIRVCQLDHRVDLTDEPSEEETSWTNPYTQILMTEIDPESDNWGNTRRHVDIHGSVLLRRLDEEDLDLATAEHMCFYCLEVLKPLFDKALSGEVSRQDVLDEITLEKATEWKPIDAYTRVTGEQQRQQRGFVRRM
;
A
#
# COMPACT_ATOMS: atom_id res chain seq x y z
N MET A 1 -20.32 23.97 -32.31
CA MET A 1 -18.87 24.21 -32.26
C MET A 1 -18.23 23.19 -33.19
N ASP A 2 -17.38 23.62 -34.11
CA ASP A 2 -16.75 22.69 -35.05
C ASP A 2 -15.74 21.79 -34.35
N SER A 3 -15.72 20.51 -34.72
CA SER A 3 -14.75 19.56 -34.20
C SER A 3 -13.38 19.85 -34.83
N SER A 4 -12.57 20.63 -34.12
CA SER A 4 -11.16 20.86 -34.45
C SER A 4 -10.43 19.52 -34.43
N SER A 5 -10.16 18.97 -35.62
CA SER A 5 -9.59 17.64 -35.84
C SER A 5 -8.32 17.41 -35.02
N ILE A 6 -8.45 16.76 -33.86
CA ILE A 6 -7.36 16.56 -32.93
C ILE A 6 -6.32 15.66 -33.60
N ARG A 7 -5.09 16.17 -33.74
CA ARG A 7 -4.09 15.57 -34.61
C ARG A 7 -3.36 14.42 -33.92
N VAL A 8 -3.98 13.24 -33.97
CA VAL A 8 -3.47 12.00 -33.39
C VAL A 8 -2.02 11.71 -33.81
N SER A 9 -1.15 11.37 -32.84
CA SER A 9 0.29 11.21 -33.02
C SER A 9 0.68 10.01 -33.91
N ASN A 10 1.82 10.13 -34.61
CA ASN A 10 2.34 9.06 -35.46
C ASN A 10 2.70 7.80 -34.65
N GLU A 11 3.16 7.99 -33.42
CA GLU A 11 3.44 6.93 -32.46
C GLU A 11 2.18 6.08 -32.17
N PHE A 12 1.05 6.74 -31.91
CA PHE A 12 -0.24 6.07 -31.70
C PHE A 12 -0.74 5.36 -32.97
N VAL A 13 -0.69 6.04 -34.11
CA VAL A 13 -1.08 5.47 -35.42
C VAL A 13 -0.32 4.17 -35.71
N HIS A 14 0.98 4.11 -35.38
CA HIS A 14 1.77 2.88 -35.49
C HIS A 14 1.33 1.76 -34.52
N VAL A 15 0.90 2.09 -33.29
CA VAL A 15 0.32 1.10 -32.36
C VAL A 15 -0.97 0.52 -32.92
N VAL A 16 -1.87 1.35 -33.45
CA VAL A 16 -3.14 0.91 -34.06
C VAL A 16 -2.89 -0.04 -35.24
N TRP A 17 -2.06 0.37 -36.20
CA TRP A 17 -1.70 -0.48 -37.34
C TRP A 17 -1.10 -1.82 -36.91
N ALA A 18 -0.16 -1.81 -35.95
CA ALA A 18 0.48 -3.02 -35.45
C ALA A 18 -0.54 -3.94 -34.73
N SER A 19 -1.48 -3.37 -33.97
CA SER A 19 -2.49 -4.11 -33.23
C SER A 19 -3.50 -4.80 -34.16
N HIS A 20 -3.99 -4.10 -35.19
CA HIS A 20 -4.82 -4.73 -36.23
C HIS A 20 -4.05 -5.79 -37.03
N ILE A 21 -2.77 -5.57 -37.36
CA ILE A 21 -1.93 -6.58 -38.03
C ILE A 21 -1.74 -7.83 -37.15
N LEU A 22 -1.55 -7.65 -35.83
CA LEU A 22 -1.43 -8.76 -34.89
C LEU A 22 -2.75 -9.55 -34.78
N SER A 23 -3.90 -8.88 -34.71
CA SER A 23 -5.22 -9.54 -34.73
C SER A 23 -5.45 -10.30 -36.04
N LEU A 24 -5.17 -9.69 -37.20
CA LEU A 24 -5.36 -10.35 -38.50
C LEU A 24 -4.41 -11.53 -38.76
N LEU A 25 -3.36 -11.69 -37.95
CA LEU A 25 -2.44 -12.83 -37.93
C LEU A 25 -2.82 -13.93 -36.92
N ASN A 26 -3.71 -13.68 -35.96
CA ASN A 26 -4.09 -14.62 -34.93
C ASN A 26 -5.59 -14.98 -35.04
N PRO A 27 -5.95 -16.24 -35.38
CA PRO A 27 -7.34 -16.62 -35.60
C PRO A 27 -8.20 -16.44 -34.34
N TYR A 28 -7.61 -16.58 -33.15
CA TYR A 28 -8.25 -16.40 -31.84
C TYR A 28 -8.30 -14.92 -31.38
N THR A 29 -8.41 -13.96 -32.30
CA THR A 29 -8.65 -12.54 -31.95
C THR A 29 -9.61 -11.94 -32.97
N SER A 30 -10.88 -12.23 -32.78
CA SER A 30 -11.99 -11.80 -33.64
C SER A 30 -12.09 -10.27 -33.72
N THR A 31 -11.57 -9.72 -34.82
CA THR A 31 -11.93 -8.37 -35.26
C THR A 31 -13.34 -8.41 -35.82
N ALA A 32 -14.31 -7.92 -35.04
CA ALA A 32 -15.68 -7.66 -35.48
C ALA A 32 -15.70 -6.85 -36.79
N GLY A 33 -16.72 -7.09 -37.62
CA GLY A 33 -16.79 -6.49 -38.95
C GLY A 33 -18.21 -6.33 -39.47
N GLY A 34 -18.82 -5.17 -39.21
CA GLY A 34 -19.89 -4.62 -40.05
C GLY A 34 -21.27 -5.26 -39.96
N LYS A 35 -21.53 -6.13 -38.98
CA LYS A 35 -22.89 -6.50 -38.58
C LYS A 35 -23.00 -6.58 -37.06
N GLU A 36 -24.17 -6.19 -36.57
CA GLU A 36 -24.69 -6.64 -35.29
C GLU A 36 -25.16 -8.08 -35.50
N VAL A 37 -24.34 -9.00 -35.02
CA VAL A 37 -24.64 -10.40 -34.73
C VAL A 37 -24.07 -10.61 -33.33
N ASP A 38 -24.79 -11.33 -32.47
CA ASP A 38 -24.45 -11.50 -31.07
C ASP A 38 -23.09 -12.15 -30.82
N ASP A 39 -22.65 -12.14 -29.55
CA ASP A 39 -21.46 -12.86 -29.07
C ASP A 39 -21.71 -14.41 -29.09
N GLU A 40 -22.01 -14.96 -30.27
CA GLU A 40 -22.08 -16.40 -30.63
C GLU A 40 -20.69 -16.97 -30.99
N ASP A 41 -19.67 -16.58 -30.24
CA ASP A 41 -18.51 -17.44 -29.97
C ASP A 41 -18.47 -17.58 -28.44
N GLY A 42 -18.16 -18.80 -27.96
CA GLY A 42 -18.40 -19.18 -26.56
C GLY A 42 -17.72 -18.30 -25.52
N GLU A 43 -18.11 -18.46 -24.25
CA GLU A 43 -17.35 -17.84 -23.15
C GLU A 43 -15.86 -18.13 -23.31
N ASP A 44 -15.08 -17.06 -23.42
CA ASP A 44 -13.62 -17.04 -23.28
C ASP A 44 -13.30 -17.32 -21.80
N PHE A 45 -13.60 -18.57 -21.41
CA PHE A 45 -13.39 -19.18 -20.11
C PHE A 45 -11.88 -19.29 -19.88
N ASP A 46 -11.17 -18.17 -19.67
CA ASP A 46 -9.71 -18.04 -19.90
C ASP A 46 -8.95 -19.37 -19.76
N ASP A 47 -8.52 -19.96 -20.88
CA ASP A 47 -8.09 -21.37 -21.03
C ASP A 47 -6.84 -21.77 -20.21
N ASP A 48 -6.30 -20.84 -19.41
CA ASP A 48 -5.35 -21.15 -18.36
C ASP A 48 -6.03 -22.04 -17.29
N VAL A 49 -5.54 -23.27 -17.17
CA VAL A 49 -5.99 -24.25 -16.17
C VAL A 49 -5.74 -23.70 -14.76
N ASP A 50 -6.75 -23.74 -13.88
CA ASP A 50 -6.67 -23.42 -12.44
C ASP A 50 -5.71 -24.39 -11.69
N GLN A 51 -4.41 -24.38 -12.00
CA GLN A 51 -3.36 -25.13 -11.30
C GLN A 51 -2.83 -24.32 -10.11
N ASP A 52 -3.60 -24.27 -9.01
CA ASP A 52 -3.04 -23.92 -7.70
C ASP A 52 -3.73 -24.69 -6.55
N PHE A 53 -3.49 -26.00 -6.53
CA PHE A 53 -3.58 -26.83 -5.32
C PHE A 53 -2.20 -26.98 -4.65
N THR A 54 -1.41 -25.91 -4.68
CA THR A 54 -0.06 -25.85 -4.14
C THR A 54 -0.03 -24.92 -2.93
N SER A 55 0.44 -25.43 -1.80
CA SER A 55 0.68 -24.61 -0.60
C SER A 55 1.90 -23.72 -0.84
N ALA A 56 1.73 -22.42 -0.71
CA ALA A 56 2.82 -21.46 -0.56
C ALA A 56 2.83 -20.94 0.88
N ASP A 57 4.02 -20.74 1.44
CA ASP A 57 4.23 -20.63 2.89
C ASP A 57 3.73 -19.33 3.54
N ALA A 58 3.57 -19.39 4.86
CA ALA A 58 3.08 -18.28 5.67
C ALA A 58 4.04 -17.08 5.65
N GLN A 59 3.67 -16.01 4.95
CA GLN A 59 4.35 -14.72 5.03
C GLN A 59 3.91 -13.87 6.24
N PRO A 60 4.74 -12.91 6.70
CA PRO A 60 4.42 -12.06 7.85
C PRO A 60 3.17 -11.19 7.67
N LEU A 61 2.48 -10.93 8.78
CA LEU A 61 1.07 -10.51 8.83
C LEU A 61 0.73 -9.12 8.24
N SER A 62 1.70 -8.30 7.84
CA SER A 62 1.46 -6.98 7.23
C SER A 62 0.91 -7.07 5.79
N THR A 63 1.35 -8.06 5.01
CA THR A 63 1.01 -8.22 3.59
C THR A 63 -0.46 -8.57 3.34
N ASN A 64 -1.16 -9.09 4.34
CA ASN A 64 -2.57 -9.49 4.26
C ASN A 64 -3.51 -8.31 3.97
N SER A 65 -3.15 -7.09 4.38
CA SER A 65 -3.98 -5.90 4.20
C SER A 65 -4.21 -5.57 2.70
N ASP A 66 -3.14 -5.58 1.90
CA ASP A 66 -3.23 -5.28 0.46
C ASP A 66 -3.98 -6.34 -0.33
N ILE A 67 -3.99 -7.61 0.10
CA ILE A 67 -4.78 -8.66 -0.55
C ILE A 67 -6.29 -8.38 -0.36
N LEU A 68 -6.70 -7.92 0.83
CA LEU A 68 -8.06 -7.47 1.09
C LEU A 68 -8.42 -6.24 0.23
N ARG A 69 -7.53 -5.24 0.13
CA ARG A 69 -7.74 -4.04 -0.72
C ARG A 69 -7.87 -4.38 -2.21
N GLN A 70 -6.98 -5.24 -2.72
CA GLN A 70 -7.03 -5.73 -4.11
C GLN A 70 -8.36 -6.44 -4.38
N LYS A 71 -8.78 -7.34 -3.49
CA LYS A 71 -10.06 -8.06 -3.63
C LYS A 71 -11.28 -7.14 -3.50
N PHE A 72 -11.22 -6.09 -2.69
CA PHE A 72 -12.28 -5.09 -2.54
C PHE A 72 -12.56 -4.38 -3.88
N LEU A 73 -11.51 -3.87 -4.54
CA LEU A 73 -11.62 -3.23 -5.86
C LEU A 73 -12.13 -4.22 -6.92
N ASP A 74 -11.60 -5.44 -6.95
CA ASP A 74 -12.03 -6.50 -7.87
C ASP A 74 -13.53 -6.83 -7.71
N CYS A 75 -14.01 -7.00 -6.46
CA CYS A 75 -15.40 -7.27 -6.17
C CYS A 75 -16.33 -6.11 -6.55
N ILE A 76 -15.91 -4.85 -6.33
CA ILE A 76 -16.64 -3.66 -6.83
C ILE A 76 -16.74 -3.71 -8.35
N CYS A 77 -15.62 -3.88 -9.05
CA CYS A 77 -15.63 -3.90 -10.51
C CYS A 77 -16.50 -5.02 -11.07
N GLU A 78 -16.40 -6.23 -10.53
CA GLU A 78 -17.20 -7.36 -10.99
C GLU A 78 -18.71 -7.18 -10.79
N LEU A 79 -19.14 -6.43 -9.76
CA LEU A 79 -20.54 -6.03 -9.59
C LEU A 79 -20.94 -4.92 -10.59
N LEU A 80 -20.11 -3.89 -10.74
CA LEU A 80 -20.37 -2.75 -11.64
C LEU A 80 -20.26 -3.08 -13.14
N SER A 81 -19.73 -4.24 -13.48
CA SER A 81 -19.74 -4.80 -14.83
C SER A 81 -21.07 -5.54 -15.03
N HIS A 82 -22.18 -4.82 -15.06
CA HIS A 82 -23.53 -5.40 -14.91
C HIS A 82 -24.07 -6.12 -16.17
N THR A 83 -23.49 -5.89 -17.36
CA THR A 83 -23.87 -6.51 -18.66
C THR A 83 -22.73 -7.37 -19.25
N LYS A 84 -23.02 -8.39 -20.08
CA LYS A 84 -22.00 -9.19 -20.82
C LYS A 84 -21.28 -8.33 -21.88
N GLY A 85 -20.01 -8.65 -22.18
CA GLY A 85 -19.25 -8.09 -23.30
C GLY A 85 -18.12 -7.13 -22.92
N GLY A 86 -17.22 -6.85 -23.87
CA GLY A 86 -16.03 -6.01 -23.65
C GLY A 86 -16.32 -4.52 -23.42
N LYS A 87 -17.49 -4.04 -23.86
CA LYS A 87 -17.95 -2.66 -23.66
C LYS A 87 -18.20 -2.32 -22.19
N PHE A 88 -18.60 -3.30 -21.37
CA PHE A 88 -19.00 -3.10 -19.97
C PHE A 88 -17.92 -3.53 -18.97
N VAL A 89 -16.66 -3.66 -19.41
CA VAL A 89 -15.53 -3.89 -18.51
C VAL A 89 -15.30 -2.61 -17.70
N THR A 90 -15.27 -2.77 -16.39
CA THR A 90 -14.89 -1.77 -15.39
C THR A 90 -13.51 -2.05 -14.80
N ALA A 91 -12.84 -0.99 -14.39
CA ALA A 91 -11.66 -0.98 -13.53
C ALA A 91 -11.81 0.09 -12.44
N ALA A 92 -11.16 -0.09 -11.30
CA ALA A 92 -11.20 0.85 -10.18
C ALA A 92 -9.89 0.90 -9.40
N ALA A 93 -9.61 2.05 -8.77
CA ALA A 93 -8.40 2.28 -7.96
C ALA A 93 -8.76 2.90 -6.60
N LEU A 94 -7.92 2.68 -5.59
CA LEU A 94 -8.16 3.08 -4.20
C LEU A 94 -7.28 4.25 -3.78
N ARG A 95 -7.86 5.27 -3.14
CA ARG A 95 -7.15 6.20 -2.25
C ARG A 95 -7.68 6.04 -0.82
N GLU A 96 -6.81 5.74 0.12
CA GLU A 96 -7.15 5.82 1.55
C GLU A 96 -7.05 7.27 2.03
N LYS A 97 -8.04 7.71 2.82
CA LYS A 97 -8.06 8.99 3.52
C LYS A 97 -8.15 8.71 5.03
N GLU A 98 -7.77 9.70 5.84
CA GLU A 98 -7.74 9.61 7.30
C GLU A 98 -9.02 9.03 7.91
N ASN A 99 -10.18 9.44 7.39
CA ASN A 99 -11.51 9.06 7.89
C ASN A 99 -12.30 8.11 6.96
N GLY A 100 -11.70 7.54 5.91
CA GLY A 100 -12.44 6.73 4.93
C GLY A 100 -11.64 6.31 3.70
N VAL A 101 -12.34 5.92 2.63
CA VAL A 101 -11.71 5.55 1.34
C VAL A 101 -12.42 6.19 0.15
N GLU A 102 -11.64 6.59 -0.85
CA GLU A 102 -12.15 6.95 -2.18
C GLU A 102 -11.85 5.82 -3.16
N VAL A 103 -12.82 5.54 -4.04
CA VAL A 103 -12.64 4.61 -5.15
C VAL A 103 -13.03 5.29 -6.45
N ASP A 104 -12.02 5.63 -7.25
CA ASP A 104 -12.17 6.09 -8.63
C ASP A 104 -12.57 4.89 -9.51
N ILE A 105 -13.61 5.04 -10.33
CA ILE A 105 -14.17 3.96 -11.17
C ILE A 105 -14.24 4.41 -12.63
N ALA A 106 -13.75 3.58 -13.55
CA ALA A 106 -13.93 3.77 -14.99
C ALA A 106 -14.61 2.56 -15.63
N ARG A 107 -15.40 2.78 -16.70
CA ARG A 107 -15.99 1.71 -17.55
C ARG A 107 -15.69 2.00 -19.02
N ASN A 108 -15.46 0.96 -19.82
CA ASN A 108 -15.17 1.07 -21.25
C ASN A 108 -16.24 1.83 -22.07
N ASN A 109 -17.53 1.70 -21.74
CA ASN A 109 -18.62 2.47 -22.36
C ASN A 109 -19.03 3.74 -21.59
N GLY A 110 -18.43 4.01 -20.43
CA GLY A 110 -18.88 5.03 -19.48
C GLY A 110 -19.77 4.46 -18.38
N LEU A 111 -19.97 5.23 -17.31
CA LEU A 111 -21.02 4.99 -16.33
C LEU A 111 -22.27 5.78 -16.73
N ASP A 112 -23.43 5.18 -16.50
CA ASP A 112 -24.75 5.67 -16.87
C ASP A 112 -25.33 6.41 -15.66
N ALA A 113 -25.57 7.72 -15.81
CA ALA A 113 -25.70 8.67 -14.68
C ALA A 113 -26.87 8.39 -13.72
N ASP A 114 -27.94 7.75 -14.18
CA ASP A 114 -29.08 7.38 -13.33
C ASP A 114 -28.84 6.00 -12.68
N ASP A 115 -28.82 4.93 -13.49
CA ASP A 115 -28.74 3.52 -13.04
C ASP A 115 -27.46 3.19 -12.22
N ASP A 116 -26.30 3.76 -12.55
CA ASP A 116 -25.07 3.48 -11.81
C ASP A 116 -24.94 4.32 -10.52
N GLU A 117 -25.45 5.56 -10.50
CA GLU A 117 -25.33 6.45 -9.34
C GLU A 117 -26.22 5.95 -8.20
N GLU A 118 -27.48 5.59 -8.48
CA GLU A 118 -28.38 4.96 -7.50
C GLU A 118 -27.78 3.65 -6.94
N TYR A 119 -27.14 2.84 -7.79
CA TYR A 119 -26.51 1.60 -7.36
C TYR A 119 -25.25 1.84 -6.50
N LEU A 120 -24.43 2.84 -6.84
CA LEU A 120 -23.23 3.19 -6.09
C LEU A 120 -23.55 3.75 -4.70
N ASP A 121 -24.56 4.62 -4.57
CA ASP A 121 -25.01 5.11 -3.27
C ASP A 121 -25.67 3.99 -2.43
N SER A 122 -26.43 3.10 -3.05
CA SER A 122 -26.97 1.89 -2.39
C SER A 122 -25.86 0.97 -1.85
N LEU A 123 -24.77 0.82 -2.62
CA LEU A 123 -23.58 0.05 -2.23
C LEU A 123 -22.80 0.73 -1.11
N LYS A 124 -22.67 2.06 -1.14
CA LYS A 124 -22.07 2.87 -0.08
C LYS A 124 -22.85 2.75 1.23
N GLN A 125 -24.18 2.80 1.18
CA GLN A 125 -25.05 2.58 2.34
C GLN A 125 -24.93 1.14 2.88
N PHE A 126 -24.84 0.13 2.01
CA PHE A 126 -24.61 -1.27 2.41
C PHE A 126 -23.28 -1.45 3.16
N LEU A 127 -22.21 -0.82 2.68
CA LEU A 127 -20.88 -0.83 3.32
C LEU A 127 -20.89 -0.09 4.66
N ALA A 128 -21.50 1.10 4.71
CA ALA A 128 -21.61 1.91 5.92
C ALA A 128 -22.37 1.20 7.05
N MET A 129 -23.41 0.41 6.74
CA MET A 129 -24.17 -0.31 7.77
C MET A 129 -23.44 -1.55 8.32
N GLN A 130 -22.31 -1.96 7.74
CA GLN A 130 -21.40 -2.91 8.40
C GLN A 130 -20.70 -2.32 9.64
N ALA A 131 -20.87 -1.01 9.90
CA ALA A 131 -20.38 -0.34 11.10
C ALA A 131 -21.27 -0.51 12.34
N ARG A 132 -22.57 -0.80 12.16
CA ARG A 132 -23.57 -0.54 13.19
C ARG A 132 -23.89 -1.77 14.02
N GLU A 133 -24.01 -1.60 15.33
CA GLU A 133 -24.71 -2.51 16.25
C GLU A 133 -26.25 -2.44 16.04
N LEU A 134 -26.70 -2.52 14.80
CA LEU A 134 -28.11 -2.66 14.49
C LEU A 134 -28.62 -4.02 15.01
N PRO A 135 -29.88 -4.10 15.46
CA PRO A 135 -30.53 -5.39 15.68
C PRO A 135 -30.37 -6.27 14.44
N HIS A 136 -29.75 -7.44 14.62
CA HIS A 136 -29.39 -8.39 13.58
C HIS A 136 -30.51 -8.65 12.53
N PRO A 137 -31.82 -8.70 12.88
CA PRO A 137 -32.90 -8.76 11.87
C PRO A 137 -32.94 -7.60 10.87
N ALA A 138 -32.74 -6.35 11.30
CA ALA A 138 -32.83 -5.18 10.43
C ALA A 138 -31.64 -5.08 9.47
N LEU A 139 -30.43 -5.41 9.95
CA LEU A 139 -29.26 -5.51 9.09
C LEU A 139 -29.41 -6.65 8.05
N ALA A 140 -30.02 -7.77 8.45
CA ALA A 140 -30.34 -8.87 7.54
C ALA A 140 -31.37 -8.48 6.48
N GLU A 141 -32.48 -7.84 6.87
CA GLU A 141 -33.55 -7.40 5.96
C GLU A 141 -33.03 -6.42 4.90
N TYR A 142 -32.24 -5.41 5.29
CA TYR A 142 -31.60 -4.52 4.32
C TYR A 142 -30.60 -5.29 3.43
N SER A 143 -29.77 -6.17 4.00
CA SER A 143 -28.77 -6.91 3.22
C SER A 143 -29.41 -7.81 2.15
N HIS A 144 -30.52 -8.47 2.48
CA HIS A 144 -31.29 -9.25 1.52
C HIS A 144 -32.05 -8.38 0.50
N THR A 145 -32.55 -7.21 0.90
CA THR A 145 -33.16 -6.23 -0.02
C THR A 145 -32.12 -5.71 -1.03
N PHE A 146 -30.94 -5.29 -0.57
CA PHE A 146 -29.88 -4.81 -1.45
C PHE A 146 -29.32 -5.92 -2.37
N LEU A 147 -29.29 -7.18 -1.93
CA LEU A 147 -28.98 -8.30 -2.82
C LEU A 147 -29.98 -8.41 -3.99
N LYS A 148 -31.28 -8.16 -3.76
CA LYS A 148 -32.26 -8.07 -4.85
C LYS A 148 -31.93 -6.91 -5.79
N THR A 149 -31.61 -5.73 -5.26
CA THR A 149 -31.16 -4.57 -6.06
C THR A 149 -29.95 -4.93 -6.93
N THR A 150 -28.92 -5.55 -6.38
CA THR A 150 -27.74 -6.00 -7.14
C THR A 150 -28.09 -7.03 -8.23
N ILE A 151 -29.02 -7.96 -7.96
CA ILE A 151 -29.47 -8.95 -8.96
C ILE A 151 -30.32 -8.31 -10.06
N THR A 152 -31.14 -7.30 -9.73
CA THR A 152 -31.92 -6.52 -10.70
C THR A 152 -31.02 -5.64 -11.56
N TYR A 153 -30.03 -4.97 -10.96
CA TYR A 153 -29.00 -4.19 -11.67
C TYR A 153 -28.17 -5.08 -12.60
N SER A 154 -27.73 -6.25 -12.14
CA SER A 154 -26.97 -7.21 -12.96
C SER A 154 -27.81 -8.15 -13.84
N ARG A 155 -29.12 -7.89 -14.01
CA ARG A 155 -30.08 -8.76 -14.72
C ARG A 155 -29.61 -9.21 -16.10
N THR A 156 -29.04 -8.30 -16.91
CA THR A 156 -28.61 -8.59 -18.28
C THR A 156 -27.44 -9.56 -18.34
N ARG A 157 -26.50 -9.49 -17.38
CA ARG A 157 -25.44 -10.49 -17.23
C ARG A 157 -25.96 -11.79 -16.64
N VAL A 158 -26.87 -11.76 -15.66
CA VAL A 158 -27.47 -12.98 -15.08
C VAL A 158 -28.23 -13.77 -16.16
N ASP A 159 -29.04 -13.11 -16.98
CA ASP A 159 -29.82 -13.75 -18.05
C ASP A 159 -28.92 -14.32 -19.16
N ALA A 160 -27.95 -13.53 -19.64
CA ALA A 160 -27.02 -13.97 -20.68
C ALA A 160 -26.11 -15.13 -20.21
N GLN A 161 -25.80 -15.20 -18.91
CA GLN A 161 -25.06 -16.31 -18.32
C GLN A 161 -25.96 -17.53 -18.07
N GLY A 162 -27.22 -17.31 -17.69
CA GLY A 162 -28.24 -18.35 -17.54
C GLY A 162 -28.48 -19.10 -18.85
N GLU A 163 -28.69 -18.38 -19.95
CA GLU A 163 -28.83 -18.96 -21.30
C GLU A 163 -27.56 -19.68 -21.74
N ALA A 164 -26.37 -19.11 -21.51
CA ALA A 164 -25.10 -19.76 -21.87
C ALA A 164 -24.91 -21.12 -21.16
N VAL A 165 -25.30 -21.23 -19.88
CA VAL A 165 -25.27 -22.53 -19.18
C VAL A 165 -26.43 -23.44 -19.61
N ALA A 166 -27.62 -22.90 -19.85
CA ALA A 166 -28.73 -23.69 -20.40
C ALA A 166 -28.32 -24.35 -21.74
N GLN A 167 -27.65 -23.62 -22.63
CA GLN A 167 -27.08 -24.13 -23.88
C GLN A 167 -26.06 -25.26 -23.66
N LEU A 168 -25.16 -25.13 -22.69
CA LEU A 168 -24.22 -26.20 -22.30
C LEU A 168 -24.90 -27.45 -21.71
N LEU A 169 -26.14 -27.33 -21.24
CA LEU A 169 -26.94 -28.41 -20.66
C LEU A 169 -27.99 -28.99 -21.64
N ARG A 170 -28.38 -28.27 -22.70
CA ARG A 170 -29.36 -28.74 -23.70
C ARG A 170 -28.87 -30.04 -24.37
N GLY A 171 -29.77 -31.00 -24.52
CA GLY A 171 -29.49 -32.32 -25.12
C GLY A 171 -28.73 -33.32 -24.21
N THR A 172 -28.39 -32.95 -22.99
CA THR A 172 -27.68 -33.84 -22.05
C THR A 172 -28.65 -34.78 -21.33
N LEU A 173 -28.20 -36.01 -21.03
CA LEU A 173 -28.99 -36.97 -20.25
C LEU A 173 -28.82 -36.71 -18.75
N PHE A 174 -29.55 -35.72 -18.23
CA PHE A 174 -29.62 -35.45 -16.79
C PHE A 174 -30.09 -36.69 -16.01
N ARG A 175 -29.31 -37.10 -15.02
CA ARG A 175 -29.61 -38.20 -14.11
C ARG A 175 -29.78 -37.67 -12.69
N PRO A 176 -31.00 -37.62 -12.14
CA PRO A 176 -31.23 -37.28 -10.74
C PRO A 176 -30.38 -38.15 -9.81
N LEU A 177 -29.84 -37.56 -8.75
CA LEU A 177 -29.03 -38.28 -7.79
C LEU A 177 -29.93 -39.19 -6.95
N GLN A 178 -29.68 -40.50 -6.95
CA GLN A 178 -30.37 -41.41 -6.06
C GLN A 178 -30.17 -40.98 -4.61
N ARG A 179 -31.28 -40.61 -3.95
CA ARG A 179 -31.32 -40.27 -2.53
C ARG A 179 -30.99 -41.51 -1.70
N SER A 180 -29.73 -41.71 -1.38
CA SER A 180 -29.36 -42.49 -0.20
C SER A 180 -30.01 -41.83 1.03
N ILE A 181 -30.55 -42.64 1.94
CA ILE A 181 -31.30 -42.14 3.09
C ILE A 181 -30.31 -41.65 4.17
N ALA A 182 -29.66 -40.53 3.88
CA ALA A 182 -29.07 -39.67 4.89
C ALA A 182 -30.22 -38.99 5.66
N ARG A 183 -30.05 -38.86 6.99
CA ARG A 183 -31.08 -38.30 7.89
C ARG A 183 -31.55 -36.92 7.41
N GLU A 184 -32.84 -36.66 7.57
CA GLU A 184 -33.41 -35.33 7.34
C GLU A 184 -32.74 -34.29 8.25
N TYR A 185 -32.07 -33.33 7.63
CA TYR A 185 -31.61 -32.10 8.25
C TYR A 185 -32.26 -30.93 7.51
N THR A 186 -33.35 -30.42 8.08
CA THR A 186 -34.20 -29.36 7.51
C THR A 186 -33.86 -28.02 8.14
N VAL A 187 -32.94 -27.26 7.54
CA VAL A 187 -32.70 -25.86 7.92
C VAL A 187 -32.11 -25.03 6.77
N ASP A 188 -32.56 -23.78 6.65
CA ASP A 188 -32.24 -22.88 5.55
C ASP A 188 -31.07 -21.94 5.84
N THR A 189 -30.38 -21.49 4.78
CA THR A 189 -29.08 -20.78 4.90
C THR A 189 -29.15 -19.34 4.39
N CYS A 190 -28.71 -18.38 5.20
CA CYS A 190 -28.44 -17.03 4.70
C CYS A 190 -27.14 -17.02 3.88
N LEU A 191 -27.24 -16.68 2.60
CA LEU A 191 -26.09 -16.76 1.70
C LEU A 191 -25.09 -15.62 1.88
N LEU A 192 -25.53 -14.44 2.30
CA LEU A 192 -24.63 -13.33 2.64
C LEU A 192 -23.87 -13.60 3.94
N GLY A 193 -24.47 -14.31 4.90
CA GLY A 193 -23.93 -14.47 6.27
C GLY A 193 -24.28 -13.31 7.19
N CYS A 194 -25.39 -12.61 6.92
CA CYS A 194 -26.02 -11.64 7.84
C CYS A 194 -27.09 -12.27 8.74
N CYS A 195 -27.48 -13.54 8.52
CA CYS A 195 -28.35 -14.29 9.43
C CYS A 195 -27.64 -15.53 9.98
N SER A 196 -27.83 -15.80 11.26
CA SER A 196 -27.49 -17.08 11.91
C SER A 196 -28.46 -18.19 11.48
N ALA A 197 -28.24 -18.76 10.28
CA ALA A 197 -29.14 -19.73 9.66
C ALA A 197 -28.36 -20.91 9.02
N PRO A 198 -28.69 -22.20 9.27
CA PRO A 198 -27.79 -23.34 9.00
C PRO A 198 -27.73 -23.84 7.54
N LEU A 199 -26.86 -24.83 7.27
CA LEU A 199 -26.49 -25.31 5.93
C LEU A 199 -27.40 -26.44 5.41
N GLN A 200 -27.94 -26.28 4.20
CA GLN A 200 -28.42 -27.40 3.37
C GLN A 200 -27.26 -28.11 2.63
N PRO A 201 -27.43 -29.39 2.23
CA PRO A 201 -26.37 -30.16 1.57
C PRO A 201 -26.16 -29.77 0.10
N VAL A 202 -24.90 -29.43 -0.25
CA VAL A 202 -24.42 -28.91 -1.54
C VAL A 202 -24.99 -29.63 -2.78
N PHE A 203 -25.13 -30.95 -2.73
CA PHE A 203 -25.65 -31.74 -3.86
C PHE A 203 -27.10 -31.42 -4.20
N THR A 204 -27.94 -31.05 -3.24
CA THR A 204 -29.33 -30.63 -3.51
C THR A 204 -29.40 -29.27 -4.21
N HIS A 205 -28.48 -28.35 -3.92
CA HIS A 205 -28.37 -27.07 -4.62
C HIS A 205 -27.86 -27.27 -6.06
N ALA A 206 -26.88 -28.16 -6.27
CA ALA A 206 -26.37 -28.47 -7.61
C ALA A 206 -27.44 -29.10 -8.50
N GLU A 207 -28.20 -30.07 -7.96
CA GLU A 207 -29.34 -30.69 -8.65
C GLU A 207 -30.44 -29.66 -8.95
N SER A 208 -30.81 -28.83 -7.97
CA SER A 208 -31.82 -27.77 -8.14
C SER A 208 -31.42 -26.71 -9.15
N LEU A 209 -30.12 -26.35 -9.23
CA LEU A 209 -29.60 -25.38 -10.18
C LEU A 209 -29.61 -25.93 -11.62
N VAL A 210 -29.19 -27.18 -11.80
CA VAL A 210 -29.32 -27.87 -13.11
C VAL A 210 -30.79 -27.92 -13.55
N VAL A 211 -31.72 -28.25 -12.66
CA VAL A 211 -33.16 -28.24 -12.98
C VAL A 211 -33.68 -26.82 -13.28
N GLN A 212 -33.25 -25.78 -12.57
CA GLN A 212 -33.65 -24.39 -12.84
C GLN A 212 -33.13 -23.89 -14.20
N LEU A 213 -31.94 -24.33 -14.62
CA LEU A 213 -31.29 -23.98 -15.89
C LEU A 213 -31.83 -24.79 -17.07
N LEU A 214 -32.14 -26.08 -16.89
CA LEU A 214 -32.80 -26.90 -17.92
C LEU A 214 -34.22 -26.42 -18.26
N ASN A 215 -34.85 -25.65 -17.36
CA ASN A 215 -36.15 -25.02 -17.57
C ASN A 215 -36.06 -23.51 -17.93
N PHE A 216 -34.87 -22.99 -18.29
CA PHE A 216 -34.67 -21.56 -18.59
C PHE A 216 -35.62 -21.04 -19.68
N ASP A 217 -35.81 -21.82 -20.75
CA ASP A 217 -36.75 -21.53 -21.85
C ASP A 217 -38.22 -21.39 -21.41
N HIS A 218 -38.58 -21.91 -20.23
CA HIS A 218 -39.94 -21.91 -19.69
C HIS A 218 -40.19 -20.81 -18.64
N TRP A 219 -39.20 -19.96 -18.37
CA TRP A 219 -39.30 -18.86 -17.40
C TRP A 219 -40.50 -17.94 -17.65
N SER A 220 -40.85 -17.70 -18.92
CA SER A 220 -42.01 -16.91 -19.37
C SER A 220 -43.39 -17.45 -18.95
N SER A 221 -43.47 -18.64 -18.34
CA SER A 221 -44.74 -19.31 -18.00
C SER A 221 -44.99 -19.49 -16.50
N GLY A 222 -45.27 -18.37 -15.80
CA GLY A 222 -46.06 -18.41 -14.56
C GLY A 222 -45.37 -18.04 -13.24
N GLN A 223 -44.13 -17.55 -13.25
CA GLN A 223 -43.50 -16.93 -12.07
C GLN A 223 -42.89 -15.56 -12.46
N ASP A 224 -42.53 -14.75 -11.46
CA ASP A 224 -41.79 -13.51 -11.68
C ASP A 224 -40.35 -13.80 -12.13
N PRO A 225 -39.90 -13.28 -13.29
CA PRO A 225 -38.50 -13.36 -13.72
C PRO A 225 -37.49 -12.78 -12.71
N SER A 226 -37.90 -11.88 -11.81
CA SER A 226 -37.03 -11.40 -10.72
C SER A 226 -36.75 -12.50 -9.68
N GLU A 227 -37.79 -13.22 -9.23
CA GLU A 227 -37.64 -14.36 -8.31
C GLU A 227 -36.83 -15.49 -8.93
N GLN A 228 -37.02 -15.76 -10.22
CA GLN A 228 -36.26 -16.79 -10.95
C GLN A 228 -34.76 -16.46 -11.04
N ARG A 229 -34.40 -15.20 -11.33
CA ARG A 229 -33.01 -14.70 -11.26
C ARG A 229 -32.44 -14.83 -9.85
N GLN A 230 -33.19 -14.37 -8.84
CA GLN A 230 -32.77 -14.47 -7.43
C GLN A 230 -32.45 -15.93 -7.07
N LYS A 231 -33.38 -16.85 -7.33
CA LYS A 231 -33.21 -18.28 -7.07
C LYS A 231 -32.02 -18.89 -7.81
N MET A 232 -31.76 -18.52 -9.07
CA MET A 232 -30.59 -19.02 -9.81
C MET A 232 -29.28 -18.54 -9.17
N VAL A 233 -29.17 -17.23 -8.91
CA VAL A 233 -27.97 -16.60 -8.30
C VAL A 233 -27.71 -17.17 -6.91
N GLU A 234 -28.75 -17.35 -6.09
CA GLU A 234 -28.65 -17.94 -4.76
C GLU A 234 -28.21 -19.40 -4.79
N LEU A 235 -28.79 -20.22 -5.67
CA LEU A 235 -28.36 -21.62 -5.86
C LEU A 235 -26.92 -21.71 -6.36
N ALA A 236 -26.50 -20.85 -7.30
CA ALA A 236 -25.12 -20.78 -7.77
C ALA A 236 -24.15 -20.40 -6.64
N ALA A 237 -24.52 -19.42 -5.81
CA ALA A 237 -23.72 -19.01 -4.66
C ALA A 237 -23.70 -20.04 -3.51
N ALA A 238 -24.62 -21.01 -3.50
CA ALA A 238 -24.57 -22.17 -2.62
C ALA A 238 -23.62 -23.26 -3.15
N THR A 239 -23.64 -23.55 -4.46
CA THR A 239 -22.84 -24.63 -5.06
C THR A 239 -21.35 -24.31 -5.15
N VAL A 240 -20.97 -23.05 -5.40
CA VAL A 240 -19.55 -22.68 -5.56
C VAL A 240 -18.73 -22.78 -4.27
N ARG A 241 -19.37 -22.81 -3.09
CA ARG A 241 -18.72 -22.90 -1.75
C ARG A 241 -18.00 -24.23 -1.47
N SER A 242 -18.14 -25.22 -2.35
CA SER A 242 -17.53 -26.55 -2.18
C SER A 242 -17.24 -27.14 -3.56
N PRO A 243 -16.32 -26.53 -4.33
CA PRO A 243 -16.20 -26.78 -5.77
C PRO A 243 -15.88 -28.25 -6.09
N GLN A 244 -15.13 -28.95 -5.23
CA GLN A 244 -14.82 -30.37 -5.39
C GLN A 244 -16.07 -31.27 -5.20
N VAL A 245 -16.94 -30.93 -4.24
CA VAL A 245 -18.20 -31.64 -3.98
C VAL A 245 -19.19 -31.39 -5.12
N THR A 246 -19.25 -30.15 -5.60
CA THR A 246 -20.06 -29.75 -6.76
C THR A 246 -19.57 -30.40 -8.05
N GLN A 247 -18.26 -30.48 -8.28
CA GLN A 247 -17.66 -31.19 -9.41
C GLN A 247 -18.06 -32.68 -9.40
N GLY A 248 -17.81 -33.37 -8.29
CA GLY A 248 -18.21 -34.76 -8.12
C GLY A 248 -19.74 -34.98 -8.09
N ALA A 249 -20.57 -33.94 -7.99
CA ALA A 249 -22.02 -34.03 -8.20
C ALA A 249 -22.37 -33.88 -9.69
N LEU A 250 -21.83 -32.86 -10.36
CA LEU A 250 -22.02 -32.61 -11.79
C LEU A 250 -21.60 -33.81 -12.63
N GLU A 251 -20.43 -34.40 -12.37
CA GLU A 251 -19.91 -35.56 -13.12
C GLU A 251 -20.78 -36.82 -12.98
N ARG A 252 -21.58 -36.93 -11.91
CA ARG A 252 -22.57 -38.02 -11.74
C ARG A 252 -23.93 -37.71 -12.39
N MET A 253 -24.37 -36.45 -12.34
CA MET A 253 -25.65 -36.02 -12.93
C MET A 253 -25.58 -35.85 -14.46
N LEU A 254 -24.41 -35.43 -14.96
CA LEU A 254 -24.18 -34.91 -16.31
C LEU A 254 -22.82 -35.41 -16.87
N PRO A 255 -22.57 -36.73 -16.95
CA PRO A 255 -21.26 -37.31 -17.32
C PRO A 255 -20.78 -37.00 -18.75
N SER A 256 -21.59 -36.33 -19.56
CA SER A 256 -21.26 -35.87 -20.92
C SER A 256 -20.86 -34.39 -21.00
N VAL A 257 -20.78 -33.68 -19.86
CA VAL A 257 -20.55 -32.23 -19.80
C VAL A 257 -19.22 -31.94 -19.10
N ASP A 258 -18.52 -30.92 -19.58
CA ASP A 258 -17.32 -30.35 -18.95
C ASP A 258 -17.69 -29.70 -17.61
N SER A 259 -17.43 -30.42 -16.51
CA SER A 259 -17.75 -30.00 -15.14
C SER A 259 -17.04 -28.70 -14.74
N HIS A 260 -15.82 -28.48 -15.25
CA HIS A 260 -15.06 -27.26 -14.97
C HIS A 260 -15.70 -26.03 -15.65
N LYS A 261 -16.16 -26.13 -16.90
CA LYS A 261 -16.87 -25.04 -17.57
C LYS A 261 -18.18 -24.68 -16.89
N VAL A 262 -18.98 -25.68 -16.48
CA VAL A 262 -20.22 -25.45 -15.73
C VAL A 262 -19.93 -24.76 -14.39
N ILE A 263 -18.93 -25.21 -13.62
CA ILE A 263 -18.53 -24.56 -12.36
C ILE A 263 -18.04 -23.13 -12.59
N ARG A 264 -17.28 -22.88 -13.66
CA ARG A 264 -16.78 -21.54 -13.99
C ARG A 264 -17.92 -20.59 -14.34
N ALA A 265 -18.92 -21.04 -15.08
CA ALA A 265 -20.12 -20.27 -15.34
C ALA A 265 -21.00 -20.06 -14.09
N TRP A 266 -21.08 -21.06 -13.20
CA TRP A 266 -21.75 -20.93 -11.90
C TRP A 266 -21.03 -19.94 -10.97
N ARG A 267 -19.68 -19.86 -11.00
CA ARG A 267 -18.91 -18.79 -10.33
C ARG A 267 -19.29 -17.40 -10.85
N VAL A 268 -19.58 -17.24 -12.14
CA VAL A 268 -20.08 -15.96 -12.71
C VAL A 268 -21.49 -15.64 -12.22
N LEU A 269 -22.41 -16.62 -12.21
CA LEU A 269 -23.77 -16.46 -11.67
C LEU A 269 -23.79 -16.13 -10.16
N ALA A 270 -22.85 -16.68 -9.39
CA ALA A 270 -22.74 -16.47 -7.96
C ALA A 270 -22.28 -15.05 -7.55
N ARG A 271 -21.70 -14.27 -8.49
CA ARG A 271 -21.03 -12.98 -8.23
C ARG A 271 -21.81 -11.99 -7.35
N PRO A 272 -23.12 -11.74 -7.55
CA PRO A 272 -23.89 -10.84 -6.68
C PRO A 272 -23.76 -11.19 -5.21
N VAL A 273 -23.89 -12.48 -4.86
CA VAL A 273 -23.82 -12.95 -3.47
C VAL A 273 -22.38 -13.02 -2.97
N THR A 274 -21.46 -13.58 -3.76
CA THR A 274 -20.07 -13.77 -3.31
C THR A 274 -19.38 -12.44 -3.11
N ASN A 275 -19.57 -11.49 -4.03
CA ASN A 275 -18.91 -10.19 -3.94
C ASN A 275 -19.54 -9.32 -2.84
N LEU A 276 -20.87 -9.30 -2.67
CA LEU A 276 -21.48 -8.60 -1.52
C LEU A 276 -21.06 -9.20 -0.18
N ARG A 277 -20.94 -10.53 -0.07
CA ARG A 277 -20.37 -11.18 1.12
C ARG A 277 -18.91 -10.75 1.37
N THR A 278 -18.06 -10.80 0.35
CA THR A 278 -16.64 -10.43 0.47
C THR A 278 -16.48 -8.96 0.84
N LEU A 279 -17.22 -8.06 0.20
CA LEU A 279 -17.25 -6.63 0.54
C LEU A 279 -17.75 -6.38 1.96
N SER A 280 -18.80 -7.08 2.41
CA SER A 280 -19.28 -7.04 3.80
C SER A 280 -18.24 -7.51 4.81
N GLN A 281 -17.51 -8.59 4.50
CA GLN A 281 -16.43 -9.10 5.35
C GLN A 281 -15.24 -8.12 5.42
N ILE A 282 -14.82 -7.56 4.29
CA ILE A 282 -13.74 -6.56 4.23
C ILE A 282 -14.12 -5.29 5.00
N ALA A 283 -15.33 -4.76 4.81
CA ALA A 283 -15.80 -3.58 5.55
C ALA A 283 -15.91 -3.83 7.07
N ARG A 284 -16.20 -5.07 7.51
CA ARG A 284 -16.14 -5.42 8.94
C ARG A 284 -14.70 -5.42 9.46
N LEU A 285 -13.76 -6.01 8.72
CA LEU A 285 -12.34 -6.10 9.09
C LEU A 285 -11.58 -4.77 9.00
N LEU A 286 -11.92 -3.90 8.04
CA LEU A 286 -11.25 -2.63 7.77
C LEU A 286 -12.26 -1.46 7.93
N PRO A 287 -12.33 -0.80 9.10
CA PRO A 287 -13.38 0.20 9.37
C PRO A 287 -13.46 1.36 8.38
N ASN A 288 -12.34 1.80 7.80
CA ASN A 288 -12.32 2.91 6.84
C ASN A 288 -13.11 2.58 5.56
N PHE A 289 -13.25 1.30 5.21
CA PHE A 289 -14.01 0.82 4.04
C PHE A 289 -15.53 0.89 4.26
N ARG A 290 -15.97 1.27 5.47
CA ARG A 290 -17.36 1.59 5.79
C ARG A 290 -17.71 3.04 5.40
N ASN A 291 -16.74 3.95 5.36
CA ASN A 291 -16.91 5.32 4.88
C ASN A 291 -16.29 5.48 3.49
N ILE A 292 -17.02 5.03 2.47
CA ILE A 292 -16.58 5.07 1.08
C ILE A 292 -17.19 6.23 0.30
N THR A 293 -16.38 6.82 -0.59
CA THR A 293 -16.86 7.70 -1.66
C THR A 293 -16.47 7.12 -3.02
N PHE A 294 -17.47 6.90 -3.88
CA PHE A 294 -17.26 6.46 -5.25
C PHE A 294 -17.13 7.67 -6.18
N ILE A 295 -16.17 7.63 -7.10
CA ILE A 295 -15.87 8.73 -8.01
C ILE A 295 -15.92 8.19 -9.45
N PRO A 296 -17.07 8.32 -10.15
CA PRO A 296 -17.20 7.86 -11.53
C PRO A 296 -16.40 8.75 -12.48
N ILE A 297 -15.51 8.14 -13.27
CA ILE A 297 -14.72 8.82 -14.29
C ILE A 297 -15.55 8.92 -15.57
N SER A 298 -15.72 10.15 -16.06
CA SER A 298 -16.37 10.42 -17.35
C SER A 298 -15.61 9.75 -18.50
N ARG A 299 -16.29 8.95 -19.31
CA ARG A 299 -15.67 8.28 -20.47
C ARG A 299 -15.10 9.31 -21.47
N PRO A 300 -13.83 9.18 -21.88
CA PRO A 300 -13.27 9.99 -22.94
C PRO A 300 -13.89 9.72 -24.33
N ALA A 301 -13.84 10.74 -25.20
CA ALA A 301 -14.38 10.66 -26.55
C ALA A 301 -13.68 9.57 -27.41
N PRO A 302 -14.41 8.83 -28.28
CA PRO A 302 -13.80 7.85 -29.18
C PRO A 302 -12.83 8.50 -30.17
N VAL A 303 -11.67 7.87 -30.38
CA VAL A 303 -10.65 8.34 -31.31
C VAL A 303 -10.89 7.72 -32.69
N LYS A 304 -10.78 8.54 -33.75
CA LYS A 304 -10.82 8.10 -35.16
C LYS A 304 -9.51 8.48 -35.84
N LEU A 305 -8.96 7.57 -36.63
CA LEU A 305 -7.83 7.90 -37.52
C LEU A 305 -8.33 8.69 -38.74
N GLN A 306 -7.56 9.70 -39.17
CA GLN A 306 -7.86 10.44 -40.39
C GLN A 306 -7.68 9.53 -41.62
N SER A 307 -8.38 9.81 -42.72
CA SER A 307 -8.31 9.00 -43.96
C SER A 307 -6.89 8.89 -44.55
N GLY A 308 -6.04 9.90 -44.36
CA GLY A 308 -4.62 9.89 -44.71
C GLY A 308 -3.71 9.11 -43.74
N GLN A 309 -4.20 8.76 -42.55
CA GLN A 309 -3.51 7.92 -41.55
C GLN A 309 -3.89 6.44 -41.67
N VAL A 310 -4.71 6.05 -42.67
CA VAL A 310 -5.18 4.66 -42.87
C VAL A 310 -4.73 4.13 -44.25
N PRO A 311 -3.46 3.66 -44.35
CA PRO A 311 -2.87 3.13 -45.57
C PRO A 311 -3.30 1.68 -45.83
N THR A 312 -2.78 1.04 -46.88
CA THR A 312 -2.92 -0.40 -47.06
C THR A 312 -2.13 -1.19 -46.00
N ILE A 313 -2.53 -2.45 -45.76
CA ILE A 313 -1.82 -3.35 -44.85
C ILE A 313 -0.35 -3.60 -45.27
N GLN A 314 -0.03 -3.51 -46.56
CA GLN A 314 1.34 -3.69 -47.09
C GLN A 314 2.22 -2.46 -46.81
N GLU A 315 1.67 -1.26 -46.96
CA GLU A 315 2.33 0.00 -46.59
C GLU A 315 2.53 0.09 -45.08
N ALA A 316 1.50 -0.22 -44.28
CA ALA A 316 1.64 -0.33 -42.83
C ALA A 316 2.72 -1.34 -42.41
N TRP A 317 2.75 -2.53 -43.03
CA TRP A 317 3.77 -3.56 -42.80
C TRP A 317 5.21 -3.05 -43.10
N LYS A 318 5.37 -2.31 -44.19
CA LYS A 318 6.64 -1.69 -44.59
C LYS A 318 7.06 -0.59 -43.59
N SER A 319 6.16 0.35 -43.28
CA SER A 319 6.41 1.47 -42.37
C SER A 319 6.71 1.02 -40.93
N LEU A 320 6.07 -0.05 -40.46
CA LEU A 320 6.37 -0.67 -39.16
C LEU A 320 7.73 -1.39 -39.12
N GLY A 321 8.43 -1.54 -40.26
CA GLY A 321 9.73 -2.22 -40.32
C GLY A 321 9.64 -3.73 -40.08
N LEU A 322 8.60 -4.38 -40.63
CA LEU A 322 8.33 -5.81 -40.45
C LEU A 322 8.80 -6.69 -41.63
N SER A 323 9.31 -6.10 -42.70
CA SER A 323 9.90 -6.81 -43.86
C SER A 323 11.29 -7.38 -43.55
N ARG A 324 11.67 -8.49 -44.23
CA ARG A 324 13.01 -9.10 -44.14
C ARG A 324 13.73 -8.98 -45.50
N GLY A 325 14.74 -8.11 -45.57
CA GLY A 325 15.61 -7.93 -46.74
C GLY A 325 15.13 -6.88 -47.75
N ARG A 326 15.96 -6.60 -48.78
CA ARG A 326 15.63 -5.66 -49.86
C ARG A 326 14.76 -6.34 -50.92
N GLY A 327 13.52 -5.90 -51.06
CA GLY A 327 12.60 -6.30 -52.13
C GLY A 327 11.14 -6.03 -51.74
N PRO A 328 10.25 -5.60 -52.67
CA PRO A 328 8.92 -5.09 -52.32
C PRO A 328 8.03 -6.12 -51.64
N ASN A 329 8.05 -7.37 -52.10
CA ASN A 329 7.18 -8.45 -51.59
C ASN A 329 7.92 -9.51 -50.74
N ARG A 330 9.24 -9.40 -50.54
CA ARG A 330 9.99 -10.40 -49.76
C ARG A 330 9.68 -10.25 -48.26
N GLY A 331 8.94 -11.21 -47.72
CA GLY A 331 8.68 -11.34 -46.29
C GLY A 331 7.35 -10.77 -45.78
N PHE A 332 6.43 -10.33 -46.64
CA PHE A 332 5.03 -10.13 -46.25
C PHE A 332 4.35 -11.50 -45.97
N PRO A 333 3.50 -11.66 -44.94
CA PRO A 333 2.87 -12.96 -44.64
C PRO A 333 1.75 -13.32 -45.64
N PRO A 334 1.73 -14.54 -46.21
CA PRO A 334 0.63 -14.99 -47.08
C PRO A 334 -0.74 -14.92 -46.40
N ALA A 335 -0.80 -15.16 -45.09
CA ALA A 335 -2.00 -15.05 -44.27
C ALA A 335 -2.58 -13.62 -44.15
N LEU A 336 -1.89 -12.60 -44.69
CA LEU A 336 -2.37 -11.21 -44.79
C LEU A 336 -2.69 -10.78 -46.22
N THR A 337 -2.42 -11.62 -47.23
CA THR A 337 -2.81 -11.34 -48.63
C THR A 337 -4.33 -11.22 -48.74
N GLY A 338 -4.81 -10.24 -49.50
CA GLY A 338 -6.24 -9.94 -49.65
C GLY A 338 -6.91 -9.24 -48.46
N LYS A 339 -6.31 -9.24 -47.26
CA LYS A 339 -6.91 -8.64 -46.05
C LYS A 339 -6.88 -7.09 -46.02
N SER A 340 -6.38 -6.42 -47.06
CA SER A 340 -6.28 -4.95 -47.14
C SER A 340 -7.58 -4.22 -46.82
N ASN A 341 -8.72 -4.69 -47.35
CA ASN A 341 -10.01 -4.02 -47.12
C ASN A 341 -10.51 -4.22 -45.68
N LYS A 342 -10.33 -5.40 -45.07
CA LYS A 342 -10.65 -5.62 -43.65
C LYS A 342 -9.76 -4.76 -42.75
N PHE A 343 -8.44 -4.73 -43.02
CA PHE A 343 -7.51 -3.85 -42.29
C PHE A 343 -7.93 -2.38 -42.37
N ARG A 344 -8.23 -1.88 -43.58
CA ARG A 344 -8.63 -0.49 -43.78
C ARG A 344 -9.93 -0.16 -43.04
N GLY A 345 -10.94 -1.02 -43.17
CA GLY A 345 -12.21 -0.88 -42.45
C GLY A 345 -12.02 -0.85 -40.94
N SER A 346 -11.27 -1.80 -40.38
CA SER A 346 -11.02 -1.87 -38.93
C SER A 346 -10.21 -0.69 -38.38
N CYS A 347 -9.23 -0.16 -39.13
CA CYS A 347 -8.46 1.02 -38.76
C CYS A 347 -9.25 2.35 -38.88
N CYS A 348 -10.39 2.35 -39.59
CA CYS A 348 -11.33 3.47 -39.68
C CYS A 348 -12.44 3.40 -38.60
N SER A 349 -12.51 2.32 -37.81
CA SER A 349 -13.48 2.19 -36.72
C SER A 349 -13.20 3.18 -35.58
N GLU A 350 -14.19 3.35 -34.71
CA GLU A 350 -14.00 4.05 -33.43
C GLU A 350 -13.09 3.22 -32.51
N LEU A 351 -12.03 3.86 -32.04
CA LEU A 351 -11.10 3.34 -31.05
C LEU A 351 -11.50 3.90 -29.67
N VAL A 352 -11.59 3.03 -28.66
CA VAL A 352 -12.07 3.40 -27.32
C VAL A 352 -10.95 3.36 -26.29
N THR A 353 -10.92 4.36 -25.39
CA THR A 353 -10.00 4.37 -24.25
C THR A 353 -10.51 3.40 -23.20
N HIS A 354 -9.76 2.30 -23.00
CA HIS A 354 -10.08 1.27 -22.02
C HIS A 354 -10.03 1.82 -20.58
N CYS A 355 -10.86 1.30 -19.67
CA CYS A 355 -11.00 1.79 -18.29
C CYS A 355 -9.67 1.84 -17.52
N GLU A 356 -8.78 0.88 -17.74
CA GLU A 356 -7.44 0.87 -17.15
C GLU A 356 -6.60 2.07 -17.63
N ILE A 357 -6.77 2.48 -18.89
CA ILE A 357 -6.09 3.64 -19.49
C ILE A 357 -6.79 4.95 -19.12
N GLN A 358 -8.10 4.94 -18.88
CA GLN A 358 -8.83 6.11 -18.33
C GLN A 358 -8.29 6.47 -16.94
N LEU A 359 -8.18 5.47 -16.05
CA LEU A 359 -7.58 5.62 -14.71
C LEU A 359 -6.11 6.09 -14.81
N LEU A 360 -5.29 5.42 -15.63
CA LEU A 360 -3.88 5.80 -15.80
C LEU A 360 -3.72 7.25 -16.27
N THR A 361 -4.48 7.65 -17.29
CA THR A 361 -4.41 9.02 -17.86
C THR A 361 -4.85 10.06 -16.83
N ARG A 362 -5.79 9.73 -15.93
CA ARG A 362 -6.20 10.62 -14.83
C ARG A 362 -5.05 10.88 -13.85
N TYR A 363 -4.33 9.86 -13.40
CA TYR A 363 -3.25 10.02 -12.43
C TYR A 363 -1.98 10.63 -13.03
N GLU A 364 -1.76 10.46 -14.33
CA GLU A 364 -0.65 11.10 -15.04
C GLU A 364 -0.94 12.57 -15.40
N ALA A 365 -2.22 12.97 -15.47
CA ALA A 365 -2.64 14.36 -15.58
C ALA A 365 -2.78 15.07 -14.21
N GLU A 366 -3.11 14.32 -13.16
CA GLU A 366 -3.46 14.84 -11.83
C GLU A 366 -2.71 14.04 -10.73
N PRO A 367 -1.38 14.24 -10.56
CA PRO A 367 -0.53 13.38 -9.70
C PRO A 367 -0.94 13.35 -8.22
N SER A 368 -1.61 14.40 -7.74
CA SER A 368 -2.20 14.45 -6.40
C SER A 368 -3.32 13.43 -6.14
N LEU A 369 -3.81 12.75 -7.19
CA LEU A 369 -4.86 11.73 -7.11
C LEU A 369 -4.35 10.30 -7.30
N VAL A 370 -3.03 10.10 -7.44
CA VAL A 370 -2.39 8.77 -7.53
C VAL A 370 -2.93 7.85 -6.42
N PRO A 371 -3.33 6.60 -6.74
CA PRO A 371 -3.92 5.71 -5.75
C PRO A 371 -2.91 5.30 -4.68
N THR A 372 -3.35 5.22 -3.42
CA THR A 372 -2.50 4.80 -2.30
C THR A 372 -2.13 3.31 -2.36
N LEU A 373 -2.89 2.53 -3.13
CA LEU A 373 -2.56 1.17 -3.52
C LEU A 373 -2.15 1.17 -5.01
N PRO A 374 -0.93 0.74 -5.39
CA PRO A 374 -0.47 0.71 -6.79
C PRO A 374 -1.08 -0.46 -7.57
N TYR A 375 -2.40 -0.50 -7.65
CA TYR A 375 -3.17 -1.59 -8.24
C TYR A 375 -4.54 -1.11 -8.75
N PHE A 376 -4.93 -1.55 -9.94
CA PHE A 376 -6.31 -1.45 -10.42
C PHE A 376 -7.00 -2.82 -10.28
N GLY A 377 -8.11 -2.85 -9.53
CA GLY A 377 -9.03 -3.98 -9.56
C GLY A 377 -9.84 -3.93 -10.84
N CYS A 378 -10.09 -5.08 -11.47
CA CYS A 378 -10.62 -5.16 -12.82
C CYS A 378 -11.66 -6.28 -12.96
N SER A 379 -12.82 -5.95 -13.51
CA SER A 379 -13.93 -6.91 -13.72
C SER A 379 -13.59 -8.08 -14.66
N LYS A 380 -12.57 -7.91 -15.50
CA LYS A 380 -11.92 -8.95 -16.32
C LYS A 380 -10.39 -8.84 -16.15
N LYS A 381 -9.65 -9.86 -16.58
CA LYS A 381 -8.19 -9.77 -16.73
C LYS A 381 -7.85 -8.69 -17.76
N THR A 382 -6.75 -7.98 -17.59
CA THR A 382 -6.39 -6.85 -18.46
C THR A 382 -5.95 -7.28 -19.85
N CYS A 383 -6.28 -6.49 -20.86
CA CYS A 383 -5.89 -6.80 -22.24
C CYS A 383 -4.41 -6.49 -22.48
N PHE A 384 -3.80 -7.17 -23.45
CA PHE A 384 -2.36 -7.05 -23.74
C PHE A 384 -1.89 -5.61 -24.04
N LEU A 385 -2.76 -4.77 -24.62
CA LEU A 385 -2.39 -3.37 -24.90
C LEU A 385 -2.50 -2.47 -23.67
N CYS A 386 -3.42 -2.76 -22.74
CA CYS A 386 -3.55 -2.00 -21.50
C CYS A 386 -2.41 -2.34 -20.55
N GLU A 387 -2.18 -3.62 -20.31
CA GLU A 387 -1.12 -4.09 -19.42
C GLU A 387 0.26 -3.68 -19.93
N SER A 388 0.62 -3.96 -21.18
CA SER A 388 1.93 -3.53 -21.73
C SER A 388 2.04 -2.02 -22.01
N PHE A 389 1.07 -1.22 -21.55
CA PHE A 389 1.19 0.23 -21.41
C PHE A 389 1.27 0.67 -19.94
N LEU A 390 0.58 -0.02 -19.02
CA LEU A 390 0.76 0.09 -17.56
C LEU A 390 2.18 -0.32 -17.12
N GLU A 391 2.70 -1.45 -17.64
CA GLU A 391 4.09 -1.94 -17.48
C GLU A 391 5.15 -0.90 -17.91
N LEU A 392 4.75 0.16 -18.63
CA LEU A 392 5.64 1.23 -19.11
C LEU A 392 5.43 2.57 -18.38
N SER A 393 4.49 2.67 -17.43
CA SER A 393 4.26 3.88 -16.63
C SER A 393 5.14 3.91 -15.37
N PRO A 394 5.69 5.07 -14.96
CA PRO A 394 6.41 5.21 -13.70
C PRO A 394 5.54 4.94 -12.46
N LEU A 395 4.21 4.93 -12.58
CA LEU A 395 3.30 4.65 -11.48
C LEU A 395 3.27 3.17 -11.05
N ASN A 396 3.93 2.25 -11.80
CA ASN A 396 4.09 0.83 -11.46
C ASN A 396 2.78 0.08 -11.09
N ILE A 397 1.65 0.53 -11.65
CA ILE A 397 0.32 0.00 -11.33
C ILE A 397 0.18 -1.45 -11.80
N ARG A 398 -0.12 -2.35 -10.87
CA ARG A 398 -0.44 -3.76 -11.13
C ARG A 398 -1.93 -3.97 -11.35
N THR A 399 -2.31 -5.14 -11.88
CA THR A 399 -3.70 -5.63 -11.92
C THR A 399 -3.73 -7.11 -11.55
N ARG A 400 -4.90 -7.74 -11.51
CA ARG A 400 -5.05 -9.19 -11.23
C ARG A 400 -4.42 -10.14 -12.26
N GLY A 401 -3.92 -9.61 -13.38
CA GLY A 401 -3.27 -10.36 -14.46
C GLY A 401 -4.00 -10.24 -15.80
N ARG A 402 -3.40 -10.86 -16.83
CA ARG A 402 -3.80 -10.73 -18.25
C ARG A 402 -4.46 -11.96 -18.84
N HIS A 403 -5.35 -11.72 -19.80
CA HIS A 403 -5.81 -12.75 -20.76
C HIS A 403 -4.97 -12.76 -22.06
N GLY A 404 -3.98 -11.86 -22.20
CA GLY A 404 -2.95 -11.90 -23.23
C GLY A 404 -3.38 -11.63 -24.68
N GLN A 405 -4.69 -11.55 -24.97
CA GLN A 405 -5.23 -11.20 -26.28
C GLN A 405 -5.04 -9.71 -26.60
N CYS A 406 -5.01 -9.40 -27.89
CA CYS A 406 -4.93 -8.03 -28.41
C CYS A 406 -6.33 -7.59 -28.88
N HIS A 407 -6.94 -6.63 -28.19
CA HIS A 407 -8.14 -5.93 -28.66
C HIS A 407 -7.70 -4.69 -29.45
N PRO A 408 -7.83 -4.64 -30.78
CA PRO A 408 -7.19 -3.59 -31.57
C PRO A 408 -8.02 -2.29 -31.67
N LEU A 409 -9.27 -2.27 -31.16
CA LEU A 409 -10.11 -1.07 -31.05
C LEU A 409 -9.71 -0.20 -29.84
N TRP A 410 -8.43 -0.16 -29.51
CA TRP A 410 -7.87 0.45 -28.30
C TRP A 410 -7.35 1.85 -28.58
N ALA A 411 -7.59 2.76 -27.65
CA ALA A 411 -7.06 4.13 -27.67
C ALA A 411 -6.44 4.56 -26.35
N ILE A 412 -5.49 5.49 -26.43
CA ILE A 412 -5.24 6.50 -25.40
C ILE A 412 -5.79 7.83 -25.95
N GLN A 413 -6.17 8.76 -25.07
CA GLN A 413 -6.55 10.09 -25.53
C GLN A 413 -5.34 10.82 -26.14
N PRO A 414 -5.55 11.72 -27.12
CA PRO A 414 -4.47 12.54 -27.66
C PRO A 414 -3.82 13.37 -26.54
N CYS A 415 -2.53 13.13 -26.32
CA CYS A 415 -1.73 13.79 -25.31
C CYS A 415 -0.33 14.06 -25.89
N ASP A 416 0.12 15.30 -25.80
CA ASP A 416 1.40 15.75 -26.37
C ASP A 416 2.61 15.53 -25.44
N SER A 417 2.39 14.93 -24.26
CA SER A 417 3.46 14.44 -23.37
C SER A 417 4.45 13.55 -24.14
N GLU A 418 5.74 13.87 -24.05
CA GLU A 418 6.78 13.04 -24.64
C GLU A 418 6.86 11.67 -23.96
N ASP A 419 6.51 11.54 -22.67
CA ASP A 419 6.41 10.24 -21.98
C ASP A 419 5.27 9.38 -22.53
N ALA A 420 4.11 9.98 -22.81
CA ALA A 420 3.02 9.27 -23.49
C ALA A 420 3.46 8.80 -24.89
N ARG A 421 4.13 9.67 -25.65
CA ARG A 421 4.68 9.32 -26.98
C ARG A 421 5.78 8.27 -26.89
N GLN A 422 6.67 8.33 -25.90
CA GLN A 422 7.77 7.40 -25.69
C GLN A 422 7.26 6.03 -25.25
N ARG A 423 6.23 5.95 -24.42
CA ARG A 423 5.53 4.71 -24.08
C ARG A 423 4.79 4.12 -25.29
N LEU A 424 4.16 4.93 -26.13
CA LEU A 424 3.58 4.46 -27.40
C LEU A 424 4.64 3.89 -28.37
N LYS A 425 5.84 4.47 -28.45
CA LYS A 425 6.98 3.90 -29.21
C LYS A 425 7.38 2.52 -28.65
N HIS A 426 7.41 2.37 -27.32
CA HIS A 426 7.73 1.10 -26.65
C HIS A 426 6.63 0.04 -26.80
N LEU A 427 5.36 0.39 -26.62
CA LEU A 427 4.22 -0.50 -26.89
C LEU A 427 4.24 -0.97 -28.35
N CYS A 428 4.49 -0.07 -29.31
CA CYS A 428 4.65 -0.43 -30.72
C CYS A 428 5.80 -1.44 -30.94
N LYS A 429 6.96 -1.26 -30.27
CA LYS A 429 8.09 -2.21 -30.28
C LYS A 429 7.68 -3.59 -29.73
N ILE A 430 6.91 -3.63 -28.63
CA ILE A 430 6.39 -4.85 -27.98
C ILE A 430 5.39 -5.59 -28.90
N VAL A 431 4.41 -4.88 -29.48
CA VAL A 431 3.45 -5.47 -30.44
C VAL A 431 4.20 -6.01 -31.68
N LYS A 432 5.20 -5.28 -32.20
CA LYS A 432 6.08 -5.70 -33.30
C LYS A 432 6.92 -6.95 -32.95
N GLN A 433 7.33 -7.12 -31.69
CA GLN A 433 7.99 -8.35 -31.22
C GLN A 433 7.00 -9.53 -31.20
N LYS A 434 5.78 -9.35 -30.67
CA LYS A 434 4.74 -10.40 -30.64
C LYS A 434 4.34 -10.86 -32.06
N ILE A 435 4.27 -9.95 -33.02
CA ILE A 435 4.11 -10.26 -34.46
C ILE A 435 5.29 -11.11 -34.98
N LYS A 436 6.54 -10.72 -34.69
CA LYS A 436 7.74 -11.46 -35.12
C LYS A 436 7.84 -12.86 -34.52
N ALA A 437 7.43 -13.02 -33.26
CA ALA A 437 7.38 -14.30 -32.56
C ALA A 437 6.35 -15.26 -33.16
N ARG A 438 5.09 -14.80 -33.36
CA ARG A 438 4.04 -15.60 -34.03
C ARG A 438 4.43 -16.08 -35.43
N ARG A 439 5.33 -15.38 -36.12
CA ARG A 439 5.88 -15.79 -37.43
C ARG A 439 7.03 -16.81 -37.37
N ASN A 440 7.73 -16.93 -36.25
CA ASN A 440 8.91 -17.78 -36.11
C ASN A 440 8.89 -18.51 -34.75
N PRO A 441 7.90 -19.37 -34.45
CA PRO A 441 7.73 -19.98 -33.13
C PRO A 441 8.92 -20.84 -32.68
N ARG A 442 9.79 -21.28 -33.61
CA ARG A 442 11.03 -22.02 -33.31
C ARG A 442 12.19 -21.15 -32.75
N HIS A 443 12.01 -19.85 -32.57
CA HIS A 443 13.07 -18.91 -32.15
C HIS A 443 12.69 -18.04 -30.94
N TYR A 444 11.56 -18.32 -30.32
CA TYR A 444 11.11 -17.68 -29.08
C TYR A 444 10.67 -18.80 -28.14
N PRO A 445 11.07 -18.79 -26.86
CA PRO A 445 10.51 -19.75 -25.91
C PRO A 445 8.98 -19.57 -25.83
N PRO A 446 8.23 -20.60 -25.40
CA PRO A 446 6.83 -20.41 -25.03
C PRO A 446 6.73 -19.28 -23.99
N PRO A 447 5.63 -18.50 -23.97
CA PRO A 447 5.42 -17.50 -22.92
C PRO A 447 5.56 -18.17 -21.55
N ILE A 448 6.31 -17.55 -20.66
CA ILE A 448 6.32 -17.96 -19.24
C ILE A 448 4.88 -17.84 -18.75
N ALA A 449 4.35 -18.92 -18.16
CA ALA A 449 3.08 -18.88 -17.47
C ALA A 449 3.23 -17.97 -16.24
N ILE A 450 2.73 -16.74 -16.36
CA ILE A 450 2.67 -15.81 -15.22
C ILE A 450 1.54 -16.30 -14.31
N GLN A 451 1.81 -16.45 -13.02
CA GLN A 451 0.76 -16.70 -12.03
C GLN A 451 -0.26 -15.56 -12.09
N GLN A 452 -1.49 -15.89 -12.47
CA GLN A 452 -2.61 -14.96 -12.49
C GLN A 452 -3.38 -15.11 -11.18
N SER A 453 -3.73 -14.01 -10.52
CA SER A 453 -4.65 -14.07 -9.40
C SER A 453 -6.01 -14.55 -9.93
N SER A 454 -6.54 -15.66 -9.38
CA SER A 454 -7.81 -16.18 -9.87
C SER A 454 -8.93 -15.18 -9.57
N ALA A 455 -9.84 -14.99 -10.53
CA ALA A 455 -11.03 -14.16 -10.31
C ALA A 455 -11.84 -14.65 -9.10
N VAL A 456 -11.80 -15.97 -8.84
CA VAL A 456 -12.27 -16.58 -7.59
C VAL A 456 -11.11 -17.28 -6.87
N SER A 457 -10.00 -16.56 -6.69
CA SER A 457 -9.27 -16.65 -5.44
C SER A 457 -10.26 -16.24 -4.34
N GLU A 458 -10.87 -17.25 -3.72
CA GLU A 458 -11.28 -17.13 -2.34
C GLU A 458 -10.02 -16.75 -1.55
N LEU A 459 -10.03 -15.58 -0.90
CA LEU A 459 -9.40 -15.49 0.42
C LEU A 459 -9.96 -16.68 1.18
N LYS A 460 -9.13 -17.69 1.49
CA LYS A 460 -9.66 -19.01 1.83
C LYS A 460 -10.57 -18.82 3.03
N SER A 461 -11.67 -19.58 3.09
CA SER A 461 -12.56 -19.47 4.25
C SER A 461 -11.80 -19.70 5.57
N ALA A 462 -10.68 -20.45 5.55
CA ALA A 462 -9.71 -20.56 6.62
C ALA A 462 -8.96 -19.23 6.94
N ASP A 463 -8.42 -18.53 5.94
CA ASP A 463 -7.69 -17.26 6.11
C ASP A 463 -8.60 -16.17 6.71
N ILE A 464 -9.84 -16.05 6.19
CA ILE A 464 -10.84 -15.14 6.76
C ILE A 464 -11.29 -15.60 8.14
N LEU A 465 -11.50 -16.90 8.36
CA LEU A 465 -11.83 -17.42 9.69
C LEU A 465 -10.70 -17.17 10.70
N GLU A 466 -9.45 -17.19 10.29
CA GLU A 466 -8.31 -16.94 11.16
C GLU A 466 -8.18 -15.44 11.49
N LEU A 467 -8.36 -14.54 10.51
CA LEU A 467 -8.47 -13.10 10.77
C LEU A 467 -9.67 -12.77 11.67
N VAL A 468 -10.83 -13.40 11.44
CA VAL A 468 -12.03 -13.24 12.29
C VAL A 468 -11.82 -13.88 13.67
N ARG A 469 -11.05 -14.96 13.79
CA ARG A 469 -10.68 -15.60 15.06
C ARG A 469 -9.72 -14.73 15.85
N GLN A 470 -8.73 -14.11 15.21
CA GLN A 470 -7.81 -13.17 15.83
C GLN A 470 -8.56 -11.91 16.30
N SER A 471 -9.42 -11.35 15.45
CA SER A 471 -10.33 -10.25 15.81
C SER A 471 -11.23 -10.61 17.01
N LYS A 472 -11.89 -11.78 16.99
CA LYS A 472 -12.70 -12.26 18.12
C LYS A 472 -11.90 -12.62 19.37
N ASN A 473 -10.65 -13.08 19.23
CA ASN A 473 -9.79 -13.34 20.37
C ASN A 473 -9.42 -12.02 21.07
N LEU A 474 -9.14 -10.95 20.31
CA LEU A 474 -8.93 -9.61 20.85
C LEU A 474 -10.20 -9.07 21.54
N GLU A 475 -11.37 -9.24 20.91
CA GLU A 475 -12.68 -8.86 21.47
C GLU A 475 -13.02 -9.63 22.76
N VAL A 476 -12.79 -10.94 22.78
CA VAL A 476 -12.99 -11.81 23.96
C VAL A 476 -11.98 -11.48 25.06
N VAL A 477 -10.72 -11.18 24.75
CA VAL A 477 -9.74 -10.70 25.74
C VAL A 477 -10.19 -9.35 26.32
N ALA A 478 -10.67 -8.42 25.49
CA ALA A 478 -11.22 -7.14 25.94
C ALA A 478 -12.50 -7.30 26.79
N GLN A 479 -13.35 -8.30 26.49
CA GLN A 479 -14.55 -8.59 27.27
C GLN A 479 -14.26 -9.33 28.58
N GLN A 480 -13.35 -10.33 28.58
CA GLN A 480 -12.88 -10.97 29.81
C GLN A 480 -12.16 -9.96 30.72
N ALA A 481 -11.40 -9.02 30.16
CA ALA A 481 -10.83 -7.91 30.91
C ALA A 481 -11.89 -6.95 31.47
N ARG A 482 -13.07 -6.80 30.84
CA ARG A 482 -14.21 -6.04 31.39
C ARG A 482 -14.89 -6.81 32.53
N GLU A 483 -15.28 -8.06 32.32
CA GLU A 483 -15.90 -8.90 33.37
C GLU A 483 -15.01 -9.08 34.61
N LEU A 484 -13.68 -9.20 34.42
CA LEU A 484 -12.74 -9.33 35.54
C LEU A 484 -12.59 -8.01 36.32
N ARG A 485 -12.82 -6.86 35.68
CA ARG A 485 -12.89 -5.55 36.35
C ARG A 485 -14.19 -5.43 37.17
N GLU A 486 -15.34 -5.77 36.58
CA GLU A 486 -16.64 -5.77 37.28
C GLU A 486 -16.67 -6.70 38.50
N LYS A 487 -16.23 -7.96 38.35
CA LYS A 487 -16.15 -8.93 39.45
C LYS A 487 -15.23 -8.45 40.60
N ARG A 488 -14.20 -7.65 40.30
CA ARG A 488 -13.33 -7.04 41.32
C ARG A 488 -13.96 -5.83 42.00
N GLN A 489 -14.70 -4.99 41.28
CA GLN A 489 -15.46 -3.88 41.88
C GLN A 489 -16.53 -4.39 42.85
N ILE A 490 -17.27 -5.44 42.47
CA ILE A 490 -18.29 -6.07 43.33
C ILE A 490 -17.68 -6.63 44.62
N LEU A 491 -16.50 -7.27 44.54
CA LEU A 491 -15.77 -7.76 45.73
C LEU A 491 -15.21 -6.63 46.60
N GLY A 492 -14.79 -5.50 46.01
CA GLY A 492 -14.26 -4.35 46.74
C GLY A 492 -15.28 -3.65 47.65
N LEU A 493 -16.57 -3.69 47.29
CA LEU A 493 -17.66 -3.04 48.03
C LEU A 493 -18.01 -3.74 49.37
N VAL A 494 -17.50 -4.94 49.62
CA VAL A 494 -17.92 -5.77 50.78
C VAL A 494 -17.07 -5.52 52.05
N HIS A 495 -16.04 -4.67 52.00
CA HIS A 495 -15.06 -4.50 53.11
C HIS A 495 -14.80 -3.05 53.58
N GLY A 496 -15.62 -2.06 53.15
CA GLY A 496 -15.46 -0.65 53.56
C GLY A 496 -16.69 -0.09 54.29
N GLY A 497 -16.87 -0.41 55.58
CA GLY A 497 -18.15 -0.14 56.26
C GLY A 497 -18.12 0.13 57.77
N VAL A 498 -17.38 1.16 58.23
CA VAL A 498 -17.63 1.82 59.53
C VAL A 498 -17.46 3.34 59.36
N PRO A 499 -18.47 4.18 59.66
CA PRO A 499 -18.39 5.62 59.49
C PRO A 499 -17.79 6.32 60.71
N ASN A 500 -17.13 7.47 60.50
CA ASN A 500 -16.70 8.36 61.57
C ASN A 500 -17.42 9.71 61.43
N ALA A 501 -18.04 10.20 62.51
CA ALA A 501 -18.89 11.38 62.48
C ALA A 501 -18.12 12.69 62.71
N SER A 502 -18.55 13.76 62.06
CA SER A 502 -18.02 15.12 62.25
C SER A 502 -18.51 15.76 63.55
N PRO A 503 -17.74 16.71 64.13
CA PRO A 503 -18.29 17.72 65.01
C PRO A 503 -18.14 19.14 64.43
N ALA A 504 -19.27 19.83 64.25
CA ALA A 504 -19.28 21.30 64.21
C ALA A 504 -19.41 21.82 65.66
N GLY A 505 -18.69 22.89 66.00
CA GLY A 505 -18.42 23.25 67.40
C GLY A 505 -19.51 24.08 68.10
N THR A 506 -19.41 24.16 69.43
CA THR A 506 -19.97 25.25 70.23
C THR A 506 -19.11 25.46 71.48
N VAL A 507 -19.02 26.69 71.96
CA VAL A 507 -18.16 27.14 73.07
C VAL A 507 -19.08 27.72 74.13
N PRO A 508 -18.96 27.33 75.43
CA PRO A 508 -18.18 28.19 76.32
C PRO A 508 -17.42 27.54 77.50
N ARG A 509 -16.37 28.27 77.92
CA ARG A 509 -15.81 28.44 79.28
C ARG A 509 -14.84 27.41 79.91
N ASP A 510 -13.62 27.94 80.07
CA ASP A 510 -12.92 28.16 81.35
C ASP A 510 -11.87 27.16 81.91
N VAL A 511 -10.84 27.77 82.51
CA VAL A 511 -9.86 27.26 83.49
C VAL A 511 -8.72 26.32 83.01
N ARG A 512 -7.49 26.89 83.02
CA ARG A 512 -6.16 26.36 83.47
C ARG A 512 -5.67 24.95 83.05
N ALA A 513 -4.36 24.69 82.85
CA ALA A 513 -3.17 25.54 82.67
C ALA A 513 -1.93 24.65 82.36
N SER A 514 -0.79 25.29 82.07
CA SER A 514 0.59 24.83 82.37
C SER A 514 1.27 23.81 81.45
N THR A 515 2.46 24.21 80.95
CA THR A 515 3.73 23.45 80.78
C THR A 515 3.75 22.07 80.05
N GLY A 516 4.63 21.81 79.08
CA GLY A 516 5.62 22.72 78.48
C GLY A 516 6.68 22.05 77.57
N HIS A 517 7.33 22.90 76.76
CA HIS A 517 8.72 22.92 76.25
C HIS A 517 9.78 21.87 76.72
N PRO A 518 10.90 21.66 75.97
CA PRO A 518 11.01 21.08 74.61
C PRO A 518 12.29 20.17 74.51
N THR A 519 13.23 20.45 73.58
CA THR A 519 14.64 19.96 73.44
C THR A 519 14.87 18.51 72.99
N SER A 520 15.97 18.15 72.28
CA SER A 520 16.97 18.92 71.48
C SER A 520 17.94 17.98 70.72
N SER A 521 18.54 18.49 69.60
CA SER A 521 19.88 18.14 69.07
C SER A 521 20.13 16.69 68.54
N TYR A 522 21.11 16.41 67.67
CA TYR A 522 22.30 17.17 67.23
C TYR A 522 22.52 17.18 65.69
N ALA A 523 23.18 18.23 65.19
CA ALA A 523 24.06 18.26 64.01
C ALA A 523 25.46 18.79 64.49
N PRO A 524 26.56 18.56 63.74
CA PRO A 524 27.07 19.51 62.71
C PRO A 524 27.36 18.82 61.35
N ASP A 525 27.29 19.48 60.17
CA ASP A 525 28.21 20.49 59.54
C ASP A 525 29.58 19.88 59.12
N ILE A 526 30.26 20.23 58.01
CA ILE A 526 30.45 21.48 57.22
C ILE A 526 30.60 21.06 55.72
N ALA A 527 29.83 21.53 54.71
CA ALA A 527 29.71 22.85 54.02
C ALA A 527 30.85 23.21 53.03
N ILE A 528 30.54 23.64 51.78
CA ILE A 528 30.69 25.01 51.18
C ILE A 528 30.63 24.83 49.62
N SER A 529 30.12 25.69 48.72
CA SER A 529 29.19 26.85 48.75
C SER A 529 28.66 27.18 47.32
N TRP A 530 27.94 28.30 47.13
CA TRP A 530 27.29 28.79 45.87
C TRP A 530 28.06 29.92 45.16
N PRO A 531 27.73 30.35 43.89
CA PRO A 531 26.70 31.39 43.64
C PRO A 531 25.83 31.18 42.37
N ALA A 532 24.84 32.06 42.11
CA ALA A 532 23.83 31.87 41.05
C ALA A 532 23.36 33.17 40.37
N ALA A 533 23.00 33.08 39.08
CA ALA A 533 22.08 33.94 38.30
C ALA A 533 21.86 33.27 36.91
N HIS A 534 20.70 33.31 36.23
CA HIS A 534 19.47 34.08 36.44
C HIS A 534 18.25 33.21 36.80
N GLN A 535 17.30 33.78 37.55
CA GLN A 535 15.95 33.23 37.73
C GLN A 535 14.96 33.85 36.73
N ARG A 536 13.99 33.06 36.24
CA ARG A 536 12.61 33.53 36.04
C ARG A 536 11.59 32.47 36.48
N THR A 537 10.76 32.84 37.45
CA THR A 537 9.41 32.32 37.72
C THR A 537 9.25 30.79 37.82
N THR A 538 9.85 30.18 38.84
CA THR A 538 9.21 29.04 39.52
C THR A 538 8.06 29.57 40.39
N GLY A 539 6.82 29.18 40.08
CA GLY A 539 5.64 29.52 40.89
C GLY A 539 5.53 28.65 42.15
N SER A 540 5.23 29.29 43.28
CA SER A 540 5.13 28.68 44.63
C SER A 540 4.53 27.27 44.68
N ALA A 541 5.36 26.27 44.97
CA ALA A 541 4.93 24.89 45.19
C ALA A 541 4.36 24.69 46.62
N SER A 542 3.25 25.36 46.95
CA SER A 542 2.68 25.33 48.31
C SER A 542 1.16 25.52 48.42
N GLU A 543 0.37 25.30 47.37
CA GLU A 543 -1.10 25.36 47.48
C GLU A 543 -1.87 24.36 46.58
N TRP A 544 -1.19 23.53 45.78
CA TRP A 544 -1.81 22.47 44.98
C TRP A 544 -1.88 21.16 45.76
N GLY A 545 -3.09 20.78 46.19
CA GLY A 545 -3.35 19.44 46.73
C GLY A 545 -3.22 18.40 45.61
N PHE A 546 -2.16 17.59 45.64
CA PHE A 546 -1.90 16.52 44.67
C PHE A 546 -2.88 15.35 44.82
N HIS A 547 -4.12 15.54 44.36
CA HIS A 547 -5.03 14.45 44.05
C HIS A 547 -4.56 13.76 42.77
N PHE A 548 -3.76 12.70 42.92
CA PHE A 548 -3.48 11.78 41.82
C PHE A 548 -4.79 11.12 41.37
N PRO A 549 -5.14 11.19 40.08
CA PRO A 549 -6.15 10.31 39.52
C PRO A 549 -5.66 8.86 39.63
N SER A 550 -6.50 7.94 40.09
CA SER A 550 -6.15 6.52 40.05
C SER A 550 -6.18 6.04 38.60
N PHE A 551 -5.01 5.88 37.97
CA PHE A 551 -4.87 5.23 36.67
C PHE A 551 -4.96 3.68 36.73
N ASP A 552 -5.17 3.15 37.94
CA ASP A 552 -5.54 1.77 38.26
C ASP A 552 -6.59 1.10 37.32
N PRO A 553 -7.62 1.78 36.77
CA PRO A 553 -8.59 1.17 35.85
C PRO A 553 -8.00 0.72 34.50
N TYR A 554 -6.86 1.29 34.12
CA TYR A 554 -6.20 1.09 32.82
C TYR A 554 -4.84 0.37 32.97
N LEU A 555 -4.03 0.76 33.95
CA LEU A 555 -2.68 0.21 34.16
C LEU A 555 -2.58 -0.69 35.41
N GLY A 556 -3.48 -0.53 36.40
CA GLY A 556 -3.53 -1.37 37.60
C GLY A 556 -2.72 -0.84 38.80
N PRO A 557 -2.92 -1.42 39.99
CA PRO A 557 -2.54 -0.86 41.30
C PRO A 557 -1.03 -0.93 41.63
N LYS A 558 -0.17 -0.93 40.62
CA LYS A 558 1.31 -0.82 40.73
C LYS A 558 1.88 0.34 39.91
N HIS A 559 1.05 1.03 39.13
CA HIS A 559 1.50 2.05 38.17
C HIS A 559 1.38 3.47 38.76
N GLY A 560 1.74 3.60 40.04
CA GLY A 560 1.82 4.88 40.74
C GLY A 560 2.97 5.74 40.20
N LEU A 561 2.70 7.04 40.03
CA LEU A 561 3.53 8.03 39.35
C LEU A 561 3.78 7.70 37.86
N LEU A 562 3.00 8.39 37.04
CA LEU A 562 3.22 8.63 35.60
C LEU A 562 3.41 10.14 35.44
N SER A 563 4.46 10.54 34.74
CA SER A 563 4.62 11.93 34.26
C SER A 563 3.66 12.16 33.09
N THR A 564 3.24 13.41 32.86
CA THR A 564 2.23 13.75 31.84
C THR A 564 2.72 14.84 30.91
N ILE A 565 2.70 14.58 29.60
CA ILE A 565 2.99 15.58 28.56
C ILE A 565 1.71 15.80 27.75
N PRO A 566 0.99 16.91 27.96
CA PRO A 566 -0.07 17.34 27.05
C PRO A 566 0.55 17.97 25.80
N PHE A 567 -0.03 17.69 24.63
CA PHE A 567 0.28 18.40 23.39
C PHE A 567 -1.00 18.79 22.64
N VAL A 568 -1.00 20.01 22.10
CA VAL A 568 -2.11 20.64 21.36
C VAL A 568 -1.71 21.02 19.94
N GLU A 569 -0.45 20.77 19.59
CA GLU A 569 0.12 21.00 18.27
C GLU A 569 0.86 19.73 17.83
N ASN A 570 0.72 19.38 16.55
CA ASN A 570 1.55 18.42 15.88
C ASN A 570 2.66 19.19 15.15
N LYS A 571 3.79 19.37 15.83
CA LYS A 571 4.95 20.11 15.29
C LYS A 571 5.44 19.55 13.96
N ARG A 572 5.43 18.21 13.80
CA ARG A 572 5.79 17.53 12.55
C ARG A 572 4.94 18.06 11.40
N ARG A 573 3.61 18.11 11.57
CA ARG A 573 2.64 18.59 10.57
C ARG A 573 2.49 20.12 10.51
N ASN A 574 3.06 20.86 11.46
CA ASN A 574 2.79 22.28 11.70
C ASN A 574 1.26 22.55 11.84
N LEU A 575 0.57 21.71 12.60
CA LEU A 575 -0.90 21.65 12.71
C LEU A 575 -1.35 21.80 14.17
N GLU A 576 -2.25 22.75 14.46
CA GLU A 576 -2.98 22.80 15.73
C GLU A 576 -4.05 21.69 15.77
N LEU A 577 -4.25 21.06 16.93
CA LEU A 577 -5.17 19.93 17.09
C LEU A 577 -6.56 20.39 17.59
N ASP A 578 -7.63 19.87 16.98
CA ASP A 578 -9.03 20.12 17.36
C ASP A 578 -9.34 19.82 18.85
N HIS A 579 -8.53 18.97 19.49
CA HIS A 579 -8.52 18.74 20.92
C HIS A 579 -7.11 18.35 21.41
N PRO A 580 -6.80 18.53 22.71
CA PRO A 580 -5.52 18.08 23.25
C PRO A 580 -5.39 16.55 23.22
N LEU A 581 -4.16 16.10 23.04
CA LEU A 581 -3.71 14.74 23.34
C LEU A 581 -2.83 14.78 24.60
N THR A 582 -2.88 13.75 25.44
CA THR A 582 -2.02 13.67 26.63
C THR A 582 -1.28 12.33 26.66
N ILE A 583 0.04 12.40 26.81
CA ILE A 583 0.92 11.24 26.94
C ILE A 583 1.27 11.05 28.42
N TYR A 584 0.97 9.87 28.95
CA TYR A 584 1.31 9.42 30.29
C TYR A 584 2.49 8.47 30.18
N TYR A 585 3.58 8.73 30.89
CA TYR A 585 4.81 7.96 30.76
C TYR A 585 5.56 7.74 32.08
N ARG A 586 6.41 6.71 32.15
CA ARG A 586 7.20 6.37 33.34
C ARG A 586 8.69 6.22 33.01
N ASP A 587 9.45 7.26 33.32
CA ASP A 587 10.85 7.47 32.92
C ASP A 587 11.87 6.93 33.94
N TYR A 588 11.67 5.69 34.40
CA TYR A 588 12.52 5.03 35.41
C TYR A 588 12.90 3.58 35.07
N ASP A 589 12.58 3.13 33.85
CA ASP A 589 12.92 1.79 33.36
C ASP A 589 14.10 1.89 32.38
N THR A 590 15.04 0.95 32.42
CA THR A 590 16.12 0.86 31.43
C THR A 590 15.69 0.09 30.18
N VAL A 591 14.46 -0.43 30.15
CA VAL A 591 13.89 -1.15 29.01
C VAL A 591 13.35 -0.19 27.94
N ILE A 592 13.90 -0.32 26.73
CA ILE A 592 13.43 0.38 25.52
C ILE A 592 12.03 -0.11 25.13
N ASN A 593 11.10 0.81 24.89
CA ASN A 593 9.73 0.52 24.47
C ASN A 593 9.67 0.10 23.00
N LYS A 594 9.94 -1.18 22.74
CA LYS A 594 9.94 -1.79 21.40
C LYS A 594 8.63 -1.60 20.63
N SER A 595 7.50 -1.40 21.32
CA SER A 595 6.20 -1.15 20.69
C SER A 595 6.09 0.26 20.10
N VAL A 596 6.58 1.29 20.79
CA VAL A 596 6.64 2.66 20.24
C VAL A 596 7.62 2.71 19.06
N HIS A 597 8.82 2.15 19.21
CA HIS A 597 9.79 2.09 18.10
C HIS A 597 9.22 1.39 16.87
N ALA A 598 8.69 0.17 17.02
CA ALA A 598 8.13 -0.58 15.89
C ALA A 598 6.89 0.08 15.26
N ALA A 599 6.09 0.85 16.01
CA ALA A 599 4.95 1.58 15.46
C ALA A 599 5.36 2.84 14.68
N VAL A 600 6.42 3.52 15.12
CA VAL A 600 7.00 4.67 14.40
C VAL A 600 7.77 4.19 13.15
N GLU A 601 8.62 3.17 13.27
CA GLU A 601 9.42 2.62 12.15
C GLU A 601 8.56 1.91 11.08
N ALA A 602 7.35 1.47 11.42
CA ALA A 602 6.37 0.99 10.44
C ALA A 602 5.81 2.09 9.52
N CYS A 603 6.04 3.37 9.85
CA CYS A 603 5.61 4.51 9.03
C CYS A 603 6.76 4.99 8.12
N PRO A 604 6.60 5.01 6.78
CA PRO A 604 7.68 5.41 5.87
C PRO A 604 8.22 6.82 6.16
N GLY A 605 9.55 6.94 6.27
CA GLY A 605 10.20 8.22 6.57
C GLY A 605 10.07 8.67 8.04
N MET A 606 9.69 7.78 8.95
CA MET A 606 9.63 8.03 10.39
C MET A 606 10.59 7.10 11.15
N SER A 607 11.25 7.66 12.15
CA SER A 607 12.02 6.95 13.16
C SER A 607 11.95 7.76 14.47
N THR A 608 12.26 7.13 15.59
CA THR A 608 12.36 7.80 16.90
C THR A 608 13.73 8.46 17.04
N SER A 609 13.82 9.77 17.31
CA SER A 609 15.14 10.41 17.51
C SER A 609 15.88 9.85 18.75
N TYR A 610 15.15 9.32 19.74
CA TYR A 610 15.69 8.81 21.00
C TYR A 610 15.19 7.40 21.36
N ASN A 611 15.93 6.73 22.26
CA ASN A 611 15.47 5.50 22.91
C ASN A 611 14.33 5.79 23.89
N MET A 612 13.08 5.72 23.42
CA MET A 612 11.89 5.79 24.28
C MET A 612 11.95 4.71 25.38
N LEU A 613 12.21 5.10 26.63
CA LEU A 613 12.34 4.19 27.78
C LEU A 613 11.01 4.06 28.55
N GLY A 614 10.70 2.86 29.05
CA GLY A 614 9.57 2.62 29.94
C GLY A 614 8.18 2.54 29.28
N GLU A 615 7.15 2.68 30.10
CA GLU A 615 5.73 2.56 29.70
C GLU A 615 5.19 3.90 29.17
N TYR A 616 4.43 3.87 28.07
CA TYR A 616 3.73 5.04 27.49
C TYR A 616 2.26 4.70 27.23
N VAL A 617 1.36 5.64 27.53
CA VAL A 617 -0.06 5.60 27.16
C VAL A 617 -0.46 6.96 26.61
N VAL A 618 -1.13 7.01 25.46
CA VAL A 618 -1.64 8.26 24.86
C VAL A 618 -3.17 8.26 24.95
N MET A 619 -3.76 9.40 25.31
CA MET A 619 -5.20 9.57 25.46
C MET A 619 -5.70 10.84 24.78
N SER A 620 -6.90 10.77 24.19
CA SER A 620 -7.57 11.89 23.51
C SER A 620 -8.50 12.60 24.50
N GLY A 621 -8.30 13.90 24.74
CA GLY A 621 -9.07 14.66 25.73
C GLY A 621 -8.30 15.79 26.42
N GLN A 622 -9.03 16.72 27.04
CA GLN A 622 -8.44 17.91 27.67
C GLN A 622 -7.54 17.57 28.87
N TYR A 623 -6.37 18.20 28.94
CA TYR A 623 -5.57 18.22 30.16
C TYR A 623 -6.24 19.06 31.25
N GLY A 624 -6.23 18.59 32.50
CA GLY A 624 -6.67 19.38 33.65
C GLY A 624 -6.74 18.61 34.96
N LEU A 625 -6.86 19.36 36.06
CA LEU A 625 -6.92 18.88 37.46
C LEU A 625 -8.08 17.91 37.79
N LYS A 626 -8.98 17.66 36.82
CA LYS A 626 -10.11 16.73 36.92
C LYS A 626 -9.92 15.43 36.13
N ALA A 627 -8.77 15.20 35.48
CA ALA A 627 -8.48 13.95 34.79
C ALA A 627 -8.80 12.74 35.70
N GLY A 628 -9.43 11.69 35.15
CA GLY A 628 -9.83 10.50 35.93
C GLY A 628 -10.90 10.71 37.03
N THR A 629 -11.51 11.89 37.14
CA THR A 629 -12.75 12.07 37.93
C THR A 629 -13.98 11.74 37.10
N ALA A 630 -15.13 11.50 37.75
CA ALA A 630 -16.40 11.22 37.06
C ALA A 630 -16.90 12.36 36.14
N ASP A 631 -16.40 13.58 36.35
CA ASP A 631 -16.70 14.75 35.50
C ASP A 631 -15.86 14.79 34.21
N HIS A 632 -14.93 13.85 34.00
CA HIS A 632 -13.94 13.91 32.93
C HIS A 632 -14.03 12.71 31.97
N ALA A 633 -14.63 12.95 30.81
CA ALA A 633 -14.68 11.98 29.72
C ALA A 633 -13.48 12.14 28.78
N PHE A 634 -12.64 11.10 28.71
CA PHE A 634 -11.74 10.90 27.58
C PHE A 634 -12.56 10.58 26.31
N LYS A 635 -12.07 10.99 25.15
CA LYS A 635 -12.62 10.61 23.84
C LYS A 635 -12.05 9.27 23.39
N ASP A 636 -12.79 8.56 22.54
CA ASP A 636 -12.21 7.47 21.74
C ASP A 636 -11.11 8.03 20.84
N MET A 637 -9.94 7.38 20.85
CA MET A 637 -8.78 7.78 20.05
C MET A 637 -9.03 7.53 18.56
N THR A 638 -9.01 8.58 17.76
CA THR A 638 -9.19 8.51 16.30
C THR A 638 -7.91 8.05 15.59
N LEU A 639 -7.99 7.75 14.29
CA LEU A 639 -6.79 7.50 13.48
C LEU A 639 -5.92 8.77 13.32
N ALA A 640 -6.54 9.95 13.32
CA ALA A 640 -5.84 11.23 13.39
C ALA A 640 -5.05 11.33 14.70
N ASP A 641 -5.70 11.12 15.85
CA ASP A 641 -5.07 11.14 17.18
C ASP A 641 -3.89 10.17 17.27
N PHE A 642 -4.06 8.94 16.77
CA PHE A 642 -3.00 7.93 16.76
C PHE A 642 -1.84 8.31 15.83
N ARG A 643 -2.13 8.87 14.65
CA ARG A 643 -1.10 9.38 13.73
C ARG A 643 -0.34 10.55 14.36
N HIS A 644 -1.03 11.48 15.01
CA HIS A 644 -0.42 12.59 15.73
C HIS A 644 0.43 12.14 16.92
N ALA A 645 0.04 11.05 17.61
CA ALA A 645 0.87 10.42 18.62
C ALA A 645 2.17 9.82 18.03
N LEU A 646 2.09 9.13 16.89
CA LEU A 646 3.28 8.60 16.19
C LEU A 646 4.17 9.73 15.62
N ASP A 647 3.58 10.80 15.09
CA ASP A 647 4.31 12.00 14.68
C ASP A 647 5.08 12.59 15.87
N TRP A 648 4.43 12.74 17.02
CA TRP A 648 5.04 13.22 18.25
C TRP A 648 6.18 12.30 18.72
N PHE A 649 6.00 10.98 18.74
CA PHE A 649 7.07 10.03 19.09
C PHE A 649 8.25 10.07 18.09
N SER A 650 7.99 10.39 16.82
CA SER A 650 9.04 10.58 15.81
C SER A 650 9.75 11.94 15.87
N THR A 651 9.21 12.89 16.65
CA THR A 651 9.72 14.26 16.84
C THR A 651 10.06 14.55 18.30
N TYR A 652 10.16 13.50 19.13
CA TYR A 652 10.38 13.64 20.57
C TYR A 652 11.74 14.30 20.83
N PHE A 653 11.71 15.49 21.45
CA PHE A 653 12.84 16.41 21.59
C PHE A 653 13.54 16.86 20.29
N ASP A 654 12.91 16.65 19.13
CA ASP A 654 13.46 17.01 17.81
C ASP A 654 12.46 17.82 16.98
N ASP A 655 12.36 19.11 17.33
CA ASP A 655 11.52 20.11 16.65
C ASP A 655 11.96 20.40 15.19
N THR A 656 13.06 19.80 14.72
CA THR A 656 13.56 19.98 13.34
C THR A 656 12.87 19.05 12.34
N VAL A 657 12.36 17.91 12.82
CA VAL A 657 11.74 16.88 11.99
C VAL A 657 10.30 17.27 11.64
N ARG A 658 10.05 17.55 10.35
CA ARG A 658 8.74 17.92 9.80
C ARG A 658 8.18 16.84 8.87
N GLU A 659 6.86 16.83 8.67
CA GLU A 659 6.24 16.00 7.64
C GLU A 659 6.55 16.61 6.29
N ILE A 660 6.93 15.75 5.34
CA ILE A 660 7.23 16.12 3.96
C ILE A 660 5.94 16.75 3.37
N PRO A 661 5.94 18.05 3.01
CA PRO A 661 4.80 18.64 2.34
C PRO A 661 4.58 17.89 1.03
N SER A 662 3.33 17.56 0.68
CA SER A 662 3.00 16.80 -0.53
C SER A 662 3.13 17.63 -1.83
N GLY A 663 4.13 18.51 -1.89
CA GLY A 663 4.33 19.57 -2.87
C GLY A 663 5.80 19.99 -3.04
N GLY A 664 6.69 19.04 -3.33
CA GLY A 664 7.88 19.28 -4.15
C GLY A 664 9.08 20.06 -3.56
N SER A 665 9.09 20.47 -2.28
CA SER A 665 10.24 21.17 -1.68
C SER A 665 11.33 20.26 -1.12
N SER A 666 11.09 18.96 -0.98
CA SER A 666 12.05 18.03 -0.37
C SER A 666 13.10 17.49 -1.35
N VAL A 667 14.31 17.25 -0.84
CA VAL A 667 15.41 16.53 -1.53
C VAL A 667 15.89 15.35 -0.70
N LEU A 668 16.37 14.30 -1.35
CA LEU A 668 17.01 13.16 -0.70
C LEU A 668 18.43 13.53 -0.27
N ALA A 669 18.70 13.32 1.01
CA ALA A 669 20.00 13.41 1.65
C ALA A 669 20.39 12.03 2.22
N VAL A 670 21.63 11.90 2.69
CA VAL A 670 22.14 10.65 3.29
C VAL A 670 22.69 10.93 4.68
N LYS A 671 22.08 10.36 5.71
CA LYS A 671 22.62 10.36 7.07
C LYS A 671 23.77 9.36 7.16
N VAL A 672 24.86 9.77 7.78
CA VAL A 672 25.98 8.89 8.18
C VAL A 672 26.00 8.77 9.70
N SER A 673 25.66 7.59 10.19
CA SER A 673 25.57 7.28 11.62
C SER A 673 26.97 7.20 12.25
N SER A 674 27.17 7.88 13.38
CA SER A 674 28.41 7.77 14.17
C SER A 674 28.66 6.34 14.69
N PRO A 675 29.91 5.97 15.04
CA PRO A 675 30.19 4.68 15.66
C PRO A 675 29.39 4.44 16.94
N LEU A 676 29.16 5.49 17.74
CA LEU A 676 28.32 5.40 18.94
C LEU A 676 26.85 5.13 18.60
N GLU A 677 26.25 5.83 17.62
CA GLU A 677 24.86 5.57 17.21
C GLU A 677 24.69 4.14 16.67
N GLN A 678 25.64 3.64 15.87
CA GLN A 678 25.65 2.25 15.39
C GLN A 678 25.69 1.26 16.57
N ASN A 679 26.60 1.44 17.53
CA ASN A 679 26.77 0.55 18.67
C ASN A 679 25.62 0.59 19.68
N SER A 680 24.99 1.76 19.88
CA SER A 680 23.95 1.98 20.90
C SER A 680 22.51 1.78 20.42
N SER A 681 22.24 1.93 19.12
CA SER A 681 20.89 1.77 18.56
C SER A 681 20.80 0.80 17.37
N GLY A 682 21.90 0.13 16.98
CA GLY A 682 21.90 -0.85 15.88
C GLY A 682 21.60 -0.28 14.50
N ARG A 683 21.73 1.04 14.32
CA ARG A 683 21.41 1.74 13.07
C ARG A 683 22.44 1.43 11.98
N ASN A 684 21.97 1.42 10.73
CA ASN A 684 22.85 1.30 9.57
C ASN A 684 23.84 2.48 9.51
N LEU A 685 25.06 2.23 9.02
CA LEU A 685 26.10 3.23 8.85
C LEU A 685 25.65 4.39 7.93
N PHE A 686 24.98 4.07 6.83
CA PHE A 686 24.35 5.04 5.92
C PHE A 686 22.83 4.82 5.91
N THR A 687 22.06 5.90 5.72
CA THR A 687 20.59 5.84 5.59
C THR A 687 20.10 7.04 4.78
N SER A 688 19.25 6.82 3.78
CA SER A 688 18.64 7.93 3.03
C SER A 688 17.55 8.61 3.87
N VAL A 689 17.53 9.95 3.85
CA VAL A 689 16.62 10.79 4.62
C VAL A 689 16.16 11.94 3.72
N ALA A 690 14.85 12.12 3.57
CA ALA A 690 14.30 13.29 2.89
C ALA A 690 14.37 14.52 3.82
N ILE A 691 14.85 15.64 3.31
CA ILE A 691 14.88 16.94 4.00
C ILE A 691 14.28 18.04 3.13
N ASP A 692 13.90 19.16 3.74
CA ASP A 692 13.54 20.38 3.00
C ASP A 692 14.79 21.00 2.33
N ARG A 693 14.62 21.65 1.18
CA ARG A 693 15.65 22.52 0.57
C ARG A 693 16.10 23.59 1.56
N ASP A 694 15.14 24.21 2.23
CA ASP A 694 15.37 25.26 3.24
C ASP A 694 15.94 24.74 4.57
N PHE A 695 16.30 23.44 4.67
CA PHE A 695 16.86 22.85 5.90
C PHE A 695 18.03 23.69 6.44
N PRO A 696 17.89 24.29 7.65
CA PRO A 696 18.85 25.25 8.16
C PRO A 696 20.09 24.52 8.67
N SER A 697 21.23 24.72 8.01
CA SER A 697 22.48 24.14 8.47
C SER A 697 23.66 25.11 8.39
N THR A 698 24.48 25.09 9.44
CA THR A 698 25.81 25.73 9.54
C THR A 698 26.87 25.04 8.65
N SER A 699 26.42 24.35 7.60
CA SER A 699 27.23 23.39 6.82
C SER A 699 28.30 24.03 5.95
N ASN A 700 29.47 23.43 5.98
CA ASN A 700 30.50 23.64 4.97
C ASN A 700 30.34 22.64 3.82
N VAL A 701 30.78 23.02 2.62
CA VAL A 701 30.96 22.09 1.50
C VAL A 701 32.25 21.31 1.73
N SER A 702 32.22 19.99 1.52
CA SER A 702 33.40 19.13 1.58
C SER A 702 34.35 19.45 0.41
N PRO A 703 35.61 19.86 0.68
CA PRO A 703 36.56 20.17 -0.40
C PRO A 703 36.81 18.96 -1.31
N LEU A 704 36.94 17.77 -0.74
CA LEU A 704 37.11 16.53 -1.51
C LEU A 704 35.90 16.23 -2.41
N SER A 705 34.66 16.32 -1.89
CA SER A 705 33.47 16.09 -2.71
C SER A 705 33.38 17.05 -3.91
N GLN A 706 33.80 18.31 -3.70
CA GLN A 706 33.84 19.33 -4.75
C GLN A 706 34.92 19.04 -5.81
N ALA A 707 36.10 18.58 -5.40
CA ALA A 707 37.16 18.16 -6.33
C ALA A 707 36.83 16.85 -7.08
N LEU A 708 36.10 15.93 -6.44
CA LEU A 708 35.53 14.73 -7.07
C LEU A 708 34.30 15.03 -7.96
N GLY A 709 33.92 16.29 -8.15
CA GLY A 709 32.88 16.70 -9.09
C GLY A 709 31.43 16.52 -8.60
N LEU A 710 31.22 16.16 -7.33
CA LEU A 710 29.90 16.06 -6.70
C LEU A 710 29.89 16.85 -5.38
N PRO A 711 29.77 18.20 -5.42
CA PRO A 711 29.93 19.03 -4.24
C PRO A 711 28.82 18.75 -3.22
N ILE A 712 29.21 18.29 -2.03
CA ILE A 712 28.31 17.88 -0.94
C ILE A 712 28.57 18.73 0.30
N ARG A 713 27.48 19.21 0.89
CA ARG A 713 27.43 19.87 2.19
C ARG A 713 27.36 18.82 3.29
N VAL A 714 28.25 18.92 4.27
CA VAL A 714 28.18 18.11 5.50
C VAL A 714 27.48 18.93 6.58
N CYS A 715 26.30 18.48 7.00
CA CYS A 715 25.51 19.10 8.05
C CYS A 715 25.66 18.29 9.34
N GLN A 716 26.15 18.90 10.42
CA GLN A 716 26.12 18.30 11.75
C GLN A 716 24.68 18.34 12.28
N LEU A 717 24.26 17.28 12.98
CA LEU A 717 23.01 17.24 13.72
C LEU A 717 23.27 17.71 15.17
N ASP A 718 22.43 18.60 15.72
CA ASP A 718 22.70 19.29 16.98
C ASP A 718 22.46 18.38 18.20
N HIS A 719 23.47 17.58 18.54
CA HIS A 719 23.48 16.68 19.70
C HIS A 719 23.65 17.46 21.02
N ARG A 720 22.59 18.16 21.45
CA ARG A 720 22.49 18.68 22.82
C ARG A 720 22.31 17.54 23.81
N VAL A 721 23.41 17.10 24.41
CA VAL A 721 23.40 16.24 25.60
C VAL A 721 23.88 17.06 26.79
N ASP A 722 22.98 17.39 27.72
CA ASP A 722 23.35 17.94 29.02
C ASP A 722 23.98 16.83 29.88
N LEU A 723 25.28 16.55 29.66
CA LEU A 723 26.05 15.61 30.47
C LEU A 723 26.50 16.26 31.78
N THR A 724 26.03 15.74 32.90
CA THR A 724 26.43 16.16 34.25
C THR A 724 27.64 15.40 34.81
N ASP A 725 28.13 14.40 34.09
CA ASP A 725 29.24 13.53 34.49
C ASP A 725 30.43 13.71 33.53
N GLU A 726 31.64 13.83 34.07
CA GLU A 726 32.85 13.96 33.23
C GLU A 726 33.25 12.59 32.62
N PRO A 727 33.60 12.55 31.32
CA PRO A 727 33.97 11.30 30.65
C PRO A 727 35.35 10.80 31.07
N SER A 728 35.52 9.48 31.12
CA SER A 728 36.82 8.85 31.36
C SER A 728 37.72 8.89 30.11
N GLU A 729 39.03 8.88 30.32
CA GLU A 729 40.06 9.10 29.28
C GLU A 729 40.11 8.01 28.17
N GLU A 730 39.27 6.96 28.22
CA GLU A 730 39.25 5.86 27.25
C GLU A 730 38.22 6.04 26.10
N GLU A 731 37.24 6.94 26.19
CA GLU A 731 36.16 7.11 25.19
C GLU A 731 36.54 7.94 23.94
N THR A 732 37.69 7.68 23.33
CA THR A 732 38.27 8.51 22.25
C THR A 732 37.69 8.25 20.84
N SER A 733 36.36 8.09 20.67
CA SER A 733 35.75 7.75 19.36
C SER A 733 34.35 8.36 19.08
N TRP A 734 34.14 9.61 19.46
CA TRP A 734 32.92 10.37 19.12
C TRP A 734 32.90 10.93 17.69
N THR A 735 34.04 10.93 16.99
CA THR A 735 34.26 11.52 15.66
C THR A 735 33.82 10.58 14.55
N ASN A 736 33.05 11.08 13.57
CA ASN A 736 32.66 10.32 12.39
C ASN A 736 33.81 10.27 11.35
N PRO A 737 34.41 9.10 11.05
CA PRO A 737 35.61 9.02 10.20
C PRO A 737 35.34 9.38 8.74
N TYR A 738 34.14 9.11 8.23
CA TYR A 738 33.73 9.48 6.86
C TYR A 738 33.58 11.01 6.72
N THR A 739 33.08 11.67 7.77
CA THR A 739 33.06 13.13 7.87
C THR A 739 34.47 13.71 7.95
N GLN A 740 35.32 13.12 8.81
CA GLN A 740 36.68 13.58 9.05
C GLN A 740 37.51 13.59 7.75
N ILE A 741 37.41 12.53 6.93
CA ILE A 741 38.08 12.50 5.62
C ILE A 741 37.44 13.47 4.62
N LEU A 742 36.12 13.52 4.47
CA LEU A 742 35.45 14.45 3.55
C LEU A 742 35.77 15.93 3.83
N MET A 743 36.02 16.29 5.09
CA MET A 743 36.36 17.66 5.50
C MET A 743 37.89 17.94 5.58
N THR A 744 38.70 17.10 4.93
CA THR A 744 40.15 17.29 4.75
C THR A 744 40.46 18.48 3.85
N GLU A 745 41.51 19.24 4.19
CA GLU A 745 42.00 20.34 3.37
C GLU A 745 42.84 19.84 2.18
N ILE A 746 42.53 20.37 0.99
CA ILE A 746 43.12 19.93 -0.29
C ILE A 746 43.72 21.08 -1.10
N ASP A 747 43.89 22.26 -0.50
CA ASP A 747 44.76 23.31 -1.04
C ASP A 747 46.23 22.92 -0.80
N PRO A 748 47.03 22.63 -1.86
CA PRO A 748 48.42 22.20 -1.72
C PRO A 748 49.35 23.29 -1.16
N GLU A 749 48.93 24.56 -1.11
CA GLU A 749 49.68 25.66 -0.50
C GLU A 749 49.29 25.88 0.98
N SER A 750 48.30 25.14 1.51
CA SER A 750 47.84 25.28 2.89
C SER A 750 48.76 24.57 3.90
N ASP A 751 49.03 25.27 5.02
CA ASP A 751 49.66 24.71 6.23
C ASP A 751 48.82 23.59 6.88
N ASN A 752 47.53 23.49 6.55
CA ASN A 752 46.63 22.44 7.02
C ASN A 752 46.37 21.33 5.99
N TRP A 753 47.04 21.33 4.83
CA TRP A 753 46.92 20.27 3.82
C TRP A 753 46.89 18.86 4.44
N GLY A 754 45.98 18.00 3.97
CA GLY A 754 45.86 16.61 4.42
C GLY A 754 45.31 16.43 5.84
N ASN A 755 44.98 17.52 6.55
CA ASN A 755 44.32 17.49 7.84
C ASN A 755 42.86 17.96 7.69
N THR A 756 41.97 17.49 8.56
CA THR A 756 40.60 18.02 8.69
C THR A 756 40.64 19.47 9.15
N ARG A 757 39.79 20.33 8.60
CA ARG A 757 39.75 21.76 8.96
C ARG A 757 39.46 21.94 10.47
N ARG A 758 40.34 22.66 11.19
CA ARG A 758 40.39 22.80 12.67
C ARG A 758 39.20 23.50 13.36
N HIS A 759 38.09 23.68 12.65
CA HIS A 759 36.83 24.26 13.16
C HIS A 759 35.63 23.36 12.81
N VAL A 760 35.90 22.07 12.56
CA VAL A 760 34.96 21.08 12.05
C VAL A 760 35.14 19.77 12.84
N ASP A 761 35.23 19.88 14.16
CA ASP A 761 35.14 18.73 15.09
C ASP A 761 33.69 18.22 15.15
N ILE A 762 33.27 17.60 14.05
CA ILE A 762 31.94 17.02 13.93
C ILE A 762 31.91 15.69 14.68
N HIS A 763 31.64 15.80 15.98
CA HIS A 763 31.21 14.70 16.82
C HIS A 763 29.77 14.30 16.50
N GLY A 764 29.48 13.01 16.62
CA GLY A 764 28.16 12.45 16.35
C GLY A 764 27.87 12.23 14.86
N SER A 765 26.58 12.12 14.55
CA SER A 765 26.09 11.71 13.23
C SER A 765 25.82 12.91 12.33
N VAL A 766 26.02 12.74 11.02
CA VAL A 766 25.91 13.84 10.03
C VAL A 766 24.87 13.57 8.96
N LEU A 767 24.46 14.62 8.27
CA LEU A 767 23.65 14.56 7.05
C LEU A 767 24.43 15.14 5.86
N LEU A 768 24.61 14.32 4.83
CA LEU A 768 25.18 14.70 3.54
C LEU A 768 24.05 15.13 2.60
N ARG A 769 24.13 16.34 2.04
CA ARG A 769 23.24 16.81 0.95
C ARG A 769 24.06 17.42 -0.18
N ARG A 770 23.62 17.31 -1.44
CA ARG A 770 24.32 17.97 -2.54
C ARG A 770 24.16 19.49 -2.47
N LEU A 771 25.12 20.22 -3.06
CA LEU A 771 25.13 21.68 -3.12
C LEU A 771 24.16 22.25 -4.18
N ASP A 772 23.79 21.46 -5.18
CA ASP A 772 22.90 21.82 -6.28
C ASP A 772 21.40 21.56 -5.98
N GLU A 773 21.08 21.13 -4.76
CA GLU A 773 19.71 20.78 -4.32
C GLU A 773 19.01 19.76 -5.23
N GLU A 774 19.79 18.82 -5.76
CA GLU A 774 19.31 17.59 -6.39
C GLU A 774 19.47 16.42 -5.42
N ASP A 775 18.78 15.30 -5.70
CA ASP A 775 18.81 14.12 -4.82
C ASP A 775 20.22 13.51 -4.70
N LEU A 776 20.62 13.18 -3.48
CA LEU A 776 21.80 12.38 -3.17
C LEU A 776 21.38 10.91 -2.98
N ASP A 777 21.67 10.09 -3.98
CA ASP A 777 21.51 8.64 -3.92
C ASP A 777 22.40 8.00 -2.84
N LEU A 778 21.86 6.97 -2.17
CA LEU A 778 22.52 6.25 -1.08
C LEU A 778 23.80 5.55 -1.54
N ALA A 779 23.74 4.81 -2.64
CA ALA A 779 24.91 4.07 -3.14
C ALA A 779 26.02 5.02 -3.63
N THR A 780 25.64 6.17 -4.21
CA THR A 780 26.56 7.23 -4.61
C THR A 780 27.28 7.86 -3.40
N ALA A 781 26.55 8.15 -2.33
CA ALA A 781 27.12 8.66 -1.08
C ALA A 781 28.03 7.63 -0.40
N GLU A 782 27.59 6.37 -0.29
CA GLU A 782 28.37 5.24 0.22
C GLU A 782 29.69 5.10 -0.54
N HIS A 783 29.62 4.97 -1.87
CA HIS A 783 30.77 4.73 -2.73
C HIS A 783 31.81 5.85 -2.65
N MET A 784 31.38 7.11 -2.65
CA MET A 784 32.27 8.26 -2.46
C MET A 784 32.90 8.25 -1.05
N CYS A 785 32.13 7.99 0.00
CA CYS A 785 32.64 7.94 1.38
C CYS A 785 33.66 6.82 1.59
N PHE A 786 33.42 5.63 1.01
CA PHE A 786 34.36 4.52 1.05
C PHE A 786 35.62 4.80 0.20
N TYR A 787 35.49 5.37 -1.01
CA TYR A 787 36.66 5.75 -1.81
C TYR A 787 37.57 6.75 -1.09
N CYS A 788 36.97 7.79 -0.48
CA CYS A 788 37.70 8.75 0.34
C CYS A 788 38.45 8.06 1.50
N LEU A 789 37.78 7.17 2.24
CA LEU A 789 38.36 6.54 3.44
C LEU A 789 39.37 5.42 3.13
N GLU A 790 39.17 4.62 2.07
CA GLU A 790 40.02 3.47 1.74
C GLU A 790 41.16 3.80 0.77
N VAL A 791 41.00 4.79 -0.11
CA VAL A 791 42.02 5.17 -1.12
C VAL A 791 42.69 6.49 -0.75
N LEU A 792 41.90 7.55 -0.58
CA LEU A 792 42.47 8.90 -0.43
C LEU A 792 43.11 9.11 0.95
N LYS A 793 42.50 8.66 2.05
CA LYS A 793 43.10 8.80 3.39
C LYS A 793 44.50 8.16 3.49
N PRO A 794 44.75 6.90 3.07
CA PRO A 794 46.10 6.33 3.07
C PRO A 794 47.10 7.03 2.14
N LEU A 795 46.65 7.87 1.20
CA LEU A 795 47.51 8.71 0.36
C LEU A 795 47.81 10.06 1.01
N PHE A 796 46.83 10.69 1.68
CA PHE A 796 47.10 11.86 2.53
C PHE A 796 48.05 11.53 3.68
N ASP A 797 47.83 10.41 4.38
CA ASP A 797 48.71 9.96 5.48
C ASP A 797 50.17 9.77 4.99
N LYS A 798 50.36 9.32 3.74
CA LYS A 798 51.68 9.18 3.09
C LYS A 798 52.27 10.49 2.55
N ALA A 799 51.44 11.42 2.10
CA ALA A 799 51.89 12.75 1.74
C ALA A 799 52.31 13.57 2.96
N LEU A 800 51.73 13.29 4.13
CA LEU A 800 52.15 13.81 5.43
C LEU A 800 53.44 13.13 5.94
N SER A 801 53.67 11.84 5.68
CA SER A 801 54.95 11.17 6.00
C SER A 801 56.09 11.48 5.00
N GLY A 802 55.76 12.08 3.85
CA GLY A 802 56.72 12.38 2.78
C GLY A 802 57.06 11.19 1.86
N GLU A 803 56.32 10.09 1.94
CA GLU A 803 56.45 8.92 1.05
C GLU A 803 55.95 9.20 -0.38
N VAL A 804 55.04 10.16 -0.53
CA VAL A 804 54.27 10.49 -1.75
C VAL A 804 54.17 12.02 -1.85
N SER A 805 54.15 12.61 -3.05
CA SER A 805 54.03 14.07 -3.18
C SER A 805 52.58 14.56 -3.05
N ARG A 806 52.36 15.83 -2.70
CA ARG A 806 51.02 16.44 -2.70
C ARG A 806 50.34 16.32 -4.07
N GLN A 807 51.11 16.40 -5.16
CA GLN A 807 50.61 16.26 -6.53
C GLN A 807 50.13 14.83 -6.84
N ASP A 808 50.83 13.78 -6.40
CA ASP A 808 50.39 12.40 -6.62
C ASP A 808 49.03 12.11 -5.95
N VAL A 809 48.70 12.82 -4.86
CA VAL A 809 47.38 12.75 -4.22
C VAL A 809 46.33 13.53 -5.02
N LEU A 810 46.66 14.75 -5.49
CA LEU A 810 45.76 15.52 -6.37
C LEU A 810 45.44 14.77 -7.67
N ASP A 811 46.44 14.11 -8.27
CA ASP A 811 46.28 13.30 -9.47
C ASP A 811 45.37 12.06 -9.24
N GLU A 812 45.15 11.64 -7.99
CA GLU A 812 44.20 10.58 -7.61
C GLU A 812 42.78 11.11 -7.37
N ILE A 813 42.61 12.39 -6.97
CA ILE A 813 41.31 13.00 -6.71
C ILE A 813 40.62 13.38 -8.03
N THR A 814 40.09 12.39 -8.74
CA THR A 814 39.27 12.59 -9.95
C THR A 814 37.99 11.76 -9.93
N LEU A 815 36.93 12.30 -10.52
CA LEU A 815 35.64 11.61 -10.67
C LEU A 815 35.78 10.28 -11.43
N GLU A 816 36.65 10.23 -12.46
CA GLU A 816 36.90 9.02 -13.24
C GLU A 816 37.48 7.90 -12.36
N LYS A 817 38.52 8.20 -11.56
CA LYS A 817 39.14 7.23 -10.65
C LYS A 817 38.20 6.78 -9.54
N ALA A 818 37.44 7.70 -8.96
CA ALA A 818 36.42 7.36 -7.97
C ALA A 818 35.31 6.45 -8.57
N THR A 819 34.92 6.68 -9.82
CA THR A 819 33.87 5.88 -10.50
C THR A 819 34.39 4.51 -10.97
N GLU A 820 35.65 4.40 -11.39
CA GLU A 820 36.27 3.12 -11.76
C GLU A 820 36.69 2.26 -10.55
N TRP A 821 36.90 2.89 -9.39
CA TRP A 821 37.19 2.17 -8.14
C TRP A 821 36.07 1.20 -7.77
N LYS A 822 36.45 0.13 -7.07
CA LYS A 822 35.51 -0.84 -6.48
C LYS A 822 36.00 -1.23 -5.10
N PRO A 823 35.11 -1.33 -4.09
CA PRO A 823 35.47 -1.85 -2.78
C PRO A 823 36.00 -3.29 -2.90
N ILE A 824 36.94 -3.65 -2.04
CA ILE A 824 37.49 -5.00 -1.99
C ILE A 824 36.52 -5.88 -1.20
N ASP A 825 35.89 -6.86 -1.86
CA ASP A 825 34.88 -7.73 -1.27
C ASP A 825 35.26 -8.24 0.14
N ALA A 826 34.46 -7.84 1.13
CA ALA A 826 34.69 -8.09 2.56
C ALA A 826 34.83 -9.58 2.90
N TYR A 827 34.27 -10.47 2.05
CA TYR A 827 34.39 -11.92 2.14
C TYR A 827 35.85 -12.44 2.12
N THR A 828 36.80 -11.67 1.60
CA THR A 828 38.19 -12.14 1.45
C THR A 828 39.04 -12.03 2.73
N ARG A 829 38.52 -11.47 3.84
CA ARG A 829 39.29 -11.29 5.10
C ARG A 829 39.36 -12.52 6.03
N VAL A 830 38.72 -13.64 5.68
CA VAL A 830 38.58 -14.82 6.59
C VAL A 830 39.54 -15.98 6.27
N THR A 831 40.17 -16.02 5.09
CA THR A 831 41.16 -17.05 4.70
C THR A 831 42.47 -16.41 4.28
N GLY A 832 43.57 -16.79 4.94
CA GLY A 832 44.89 -16.17 4.74
C GLY A 832 45.65 -16.61 3.47
N GLU A 833 46.79 -15.96 3.27
CA GLU A 833 47.87 -16.30 2.32
C GLU A 833 47.50 -16.39 0.83
N GLN A 834 47.44 -15.24 0.17
CA GLN A 834 47.94 -15.13 -1.22
C GLN A 834 48.62 -13.78 -1.48
N GLN A 835 49.53 -13.76 -2.45
CA GLN A 835 50.60 -12.75 -2.53
C GLN A 835 50.14 -11.38 -3.07
N ARG A 836 50.69 -10.31 -2.49
CA ARG A 836 50.62 -8.95 -3.05
C ARG A 836 51.24 -8.90 -4.45
N GLN A 837 50.44 -8.72 -5.49
CA GLN A 837 50.94 -8.16 -6.75
C GLN A 837 51.06 -6.64 -6.61
N GLN A 838 52.29 -6.12 -6.66
CA GLN A 838 52.53 -4.69 -6.79
C GLN A 838 52.10 -4.23 -8.20
N ARG A 839 51.08 -3.37 -8.30
CA ARG A 839 50.94 -2.52 -9.48
C ARG A 839 52.10 -1.50 -9.44
N GLY A 840 53.10 -1.70 -10.29
CA GLY A 840 54.30 -0.89 -10.29
C GLY A 840 54.04 0.53 -10.78
N PHE A 841 54.44 1.53 -9.99
CA PHE A 841 54.58 2.90 -10.48
C PHE A 841 55.66 2.94 -11.57
N VAL A 842 55.31 3.44 -12.74
CA VAL A 842 56.28 3.69 -13.81
C VAL A 842 57.11 4.92 -13.44
N ARG A 843 58.35 4.71 -12.98
CA ARG A 843 59.34 5.78 -12.90
C ARG A 843 59.52 6.41 -14.29
N ARG A 844 59.27 7.71 -14.40
CA ARG A 844 59.81 8.51 -15.50
C ARG A 844 61.28 8.84 -15.23
N MET A 845 62.15 8.22 -16.02
CA MET A 845 63.31 8.86 -16.65
C MET A 845 63.20 8.60 -18.15
#